data_AF-A0A315XX21-F1
#
_entry.id   AF-A0A315XX21-F1
#
_cell.length_a   1.000
_cell.length_b   1.000
_cell.length_c   1.000
_cell.angle_alpha   90.00
_cell.angle_beta   90.00
_cell.angle_gamma   90.00
#
_symmetry.space_group_name_H-M   'P 1'
#
loop_
_entity.id
_entity.type
_entity.pdbx_description
1 polymer ?
#
loop_
_entity_poly.entity_id
_entity_poly.type
_entity_poly.pdbx_seq_one_letter_code
_entity_poly.pdbx_strand_id
1 'polypeptide(L)'
;MKFIKKMGSLAAAVIMMASMPCIAAFAAAEQDVAGLWINEVCTQNKSSFTDSLGKASDWIELYNGGSEDIDLSGFGLSDSADAPMKFVFPSGTVIKRGEHLLLAASKDQLTELNTGFALSKSGETLVLSASDGTMLQTVEVPALAEDTTYGRTPDGGSSFAVMAPTPAAANRTAPAEPVFSLESGFYSAGSVNELTISSSDTVYYTLDGSDPTTSETAIVYSGAVPMYDRSIDENVYSKYQHQDNSPYSVTLNQRFNANPEKFDKATVVRAASKSEDGSFSRVVTKTFFVMSDDKLAYYSAIPVVSLVTDPDNLFDKDKGIYVAGQQYLDWKNSPDYDPRKSEWDTDNVANFFSKGKEWEREADITYFKDGELGFSQKMGIRIKGASTRNSQTKSFNVYARSEYGDSKLDYKLIDDNYAADDGKTVKRYDSFSLRAVAWVDRMRERVVHSSLCDIPSLATYDSDRCMLFIDGELWGMYEIIEKSSDYYIQSNYGVPAENVVMIKNGEVEEGTDSDLEELEALGEFCRKNDMTSAANYEYVTSKVDVESLIDCYCAGLYLGTWDWPNHNYLMWRNSGEAIEGNPYSDGKWRFGSFDFDYSVGLTYQSFGGVEGYQYDSFRKMDNSLKGMPTSIFAGLLKNPQFRQQFADRFYSYAYSVFEPSKMTAELDDEENRYMDYMTMTAWRWNNGRPNSDYNTFLSQQRSYYHNEMEKMRTFFKRRAEYAVEDMQNYLGLSKNTATVTVTAQGMGSLSVNSADAAFSGGVWTGSFDSGKTVTITAKPADGYTFAGWSGAVSSDSATITVTADKAVTLVCTFNKTEYGRGDVNMDGSVNTADLVFMSQYLLGREEFTQKQSELADMNEDGSADIFDMVSLRKELLKS
;
A
#
# COMPACT_ATOMS: atom_id res chain seq x y z
N MET A 1 31.77 13.43 -21.69
CA MET A 1 32.66 13.06 -22.83
C MET A 1 33.88 13.98 -22.83
N LYS A 2 35.09 13.42 -22.60
CA LYS A 2 36.45 13.98 -22.87
C LYS A 2 36.90 15.23 -22.09
N PHE A 3 38.15 15.47 -21.69
CA PHE A 3 39.44 14.75 -21.50
C PHE A 3 40.52 15.87 -21.43
N ILE A 4 41.68 15.61 -20.78
CA ILE A 4 43.06 16.10 -21.16
C ILE A 4 43.44 17.53 -20.66
N LYS A 5 44.66 17.91 -20.16
CA LYS A 5 46.11 17.52 -20.25
C LYS A 5 46.88 18.20 -19.08
N LYS A 6 47.80 17.53 -18.36
CA LYS A 6 49.30 17.43 -18.47
C LYS A 6 50.21 18.59 -18.01
N MET A 7 51.13 18.19 -17.12
CA MET A 7 52.62 18.29 -17.10
C MET A 7 53.35 19.64 -16.94
N GLY A 8 54.31 19.63 -16.01
CA GLY A 8 55.53 20.44 -16.02
C GLY A 8 56.58 19.89 -15.03
N SER A 9 57.72 19.43 -15.55
CA SER A 9 58.89 18.89 -14.83
C SER A 9 59.93 19.98 -14.51
N LEU A 10 60.76 19.81 -13.48
CA LEU A 10 62.19 20.19 -13.53
C LEU A 10 63.02 19.46 -12.45
N ALA A 11 64.24 19.06 -12.82
CA ALA A 11 65.25 18.40 -12.00
C ALA A 11 66.40 19.35 -11.62
N ALA A 12 67.08 19.11 -10.48
CA ALA A 12 68.53 18.87 -10.38
C ALA A 12 69.09 19.02 -8.94
N ALA A 13 70.09 18.17 -8.66
CA ALA A 13 70.81 17.90 -7.42
C ALA A 13 71.76 19.02 -6.90
N VAL A 14 72.24 18.90 -5.63
CA VAL A 14 73.68 18.84 -5.23
C VAL A 14 73.83 18.42 -3.74
N ILE A 15 74.91 17.69 -3.48
CA ILE A 15 75.40 16.93 -2.30
C ILE A 15 76.10 17.82 -1.24
N MET A 16 76.03 17.45 0.06
CA MET A 16 77.18 17.60 0.97
C MET A 16 77.20 16.59 2.12
N MET A 17 78.42 16.19 2.50
CA MET A 17 78.83 15.01 3.27
C MET A 17 78.84 15.15 4.81
N ALA A 18 78.64 13.99 5.45
CA ALA A 18 79.32 13.43 6.64
C ALA A 18 79.13 14.03 8.05
N SER A 19 78.50 13.23 8.92
CA SER A 19 79.18 12.63 10.10
C SER A 19 78.26 11.60 10.79
N MET A 20 78.75 10.37 10.98
CA MET A 20 78.12 9.36 11.86
C MET A 20 78.28 9.77 13.33
N PRO A 21 77.30 9.44 14.18
CA PRO A 21 77.58 8.42 15.18
C PRO A 21 76.54 7.29 15.19
N CYS A 22 77.06 6.11 15.47
CA CYS A 22 76.40 4.84 15.69
C CYS A 22 75.20 4.98 16.66
N ILE A 23 74.01 4.60 16.20
CA ILE A 23 72.91 4.14 17.05
C ILE A 23 72.50 2.79 16.50
N ALA A 24 72.45 1.80 17.39
CA ALA A 24 72.24 0.39 17.10
C ALA A 24 71.00 0.16 16.22
N ALA A 25 71.19 -0.60 15.15
CA ALA A 25 70.08 -1.20 14.41
C ALA A 25 69.40 -2.23 15.33
N PHE A 26 68.23 -1.89 15.85
CA PHE A 26 67.24 -2.94 16.12
C PHE A 26 66.66 -3.31 14.75
N ALA A 27 66.96 -4.53 14.30
CA ALA A 27 66.20 -5.13 13.22
C ALA A 27 64.76 -5.24 13.69
N ALA A 28 63.87 -4.39 13.16
CA ALA A 28 62.44 -4.68 13.17
C ALA A 28 62.28 -5.92 12.30
N ALA A 29 61.89 -7.04 12.93
CA ALA A 29 61.44 -8.20 12.18
C ALA A 29 60.24 -7.74 11.35
N GLU A 30 60.31 -7.92 10.04
CA GLU A 30 59.18 -7.77 9.13
C GLU A 30 58.11 -8.75 9.62
N GLN A 31 57.00 -8.24 10.16
CA GLN A 31 55.94 -9.08 10.71
C GLN A 31 55.23 -9.72 9.52
N ASP A 32 55.53 -10.99 9.26
CA ASP A 32 54.95 -11.74 8.15
C ASP A 32 53.46 -11.98 8.44
N VAL A 33 52.60 -11.16 7.84
CA VAL A 33 51.13 -11.25 7.92
C VAL A 33 50.55 -12.13 6.80
N ALA A 34 51.40 -12.92 6.13
CA ALA A 34 50.97 -13.83 5.08
C ALA A 34 49.89 -14.79 5.61
N GLY A 35 48.67 -14.61 5.12
CA GLY A 35 47.53 -15.47 5.45
C GLY A 35 46.50 -14.87 6.40
N LEU A 36 46.70 -13.66 6.95
CA LEU A 36 45.65 -12.97 7.71
C LEU A 36 44.68 -12.27 6.76
N TRP A 37 43.38 -12.47 6.91
CA TRP A 37 42.36 -11.90 6.02
C TRP A 37 41.18 -11.33 6.79
N ILE A 38 40.65 -10.18 6.37
CA ILE A 38 39.23 -9.86 6.62
C ILE A 38 38.44 -10.86 5.76
N ASN A 39 37.74 -11.78 6.43
CA ASN A 39 37.19 -12.98 5.81
C ASN A 39 35.70 -12.86 5.52
N GLU A 40 34.92 -12.37 6.47
CA GLU A 40 33.46 -12.27 6.36
C GLU A 40 32.96 -11.07 7.19
N VAL A 41 31.92 -10.39 6.69
CA VAL A 41 31.36 -9.20 7.33
C VAL A 41 29.84 -9.23 7.27
N CYS A 42 29.17 -9.01 8.39
CA CYS A 42 27.72 -8.81 8.47
C CYS A 42 27.41 -7.42 9.00
N THR A 43 26.75 -6.58 8.20
CA THR A 43 26.42 -5.18 8.55
C THR A 43 25.00 -4.99 9.09
N GLN A 44 24.20 -6.07 9.09
CA GLN A 44 22.83 -6.09 9.62
C GLN A 44 22.54 -7.47 10.23
N ASN A 45 23.20 -7.79 11.34
CA ASN A 45 22.99 -9.08 12.02
C ASN A 45 21.69 -9.06 12.84
N LYS A 46 20.89 -10.12 12.70
CA LYS A 46 19.64 -10.30 13.45
C LYS A 46 19.63 -11.59 14.24
N SER A 47 20.23 -12.65 13.69
CA SER A 47 20.25 -13.96 14.35
C SER A 47 21.49 -14.81 14.07
N SER A 48 22.33 -14.43 13.10
CA SER A 48 23.46 -15.25 12.68
C SER A 48 24.56 -15.39 13.75
N PHE A 49 24.75 -14.35 14.57
CA PHE A 49 25.75 -14.31 15.63
C PHE A 49 25.17 -13.64 16.89
N THR A 50 25.54 -14.13 18.07
CA THR A 50 25.17 -13.51 19.35
C THR A 50 26.44 -13.19 20.10
N ASP A 51 26.63 -11.92 20.45
CA ASP A 51 27.82 -11.46 21.15
C ASP A 51 27.84 -11.88 22.64
N SER A 52 28.93 -11.57 23.32
CA SER A 52 29.11 -11.87 24.75
C SER A 52 28.10 -11.17 25.68
N LEU A 53 27.35 -10.18 25.19
CA LEU A 53 26.29 -9.48 25.91
C LEU A 53 24.89 -10.04 25.60
N GLY A 54 24.80 -11.09 24.76
CA GLY A 54 23.54 -11.67 24.33
C GLY A 54 22.83 -10.89 23.23
N LYS A 55 23.52 -9.97 22.53
CA LYS A 55 22.93 -9.15 21.46
C LYS A 55 23.32 -9.69 20.08
N ALA A 56 22.42 -9.52 19.11
CA ALA A 56 22.72 -9.71 17.70
C ALA A 56 23.44 -8.48 17.14
N SER A 57 24.70 -8.30 17.52
CA SER A 57 25.55 -7.21 17.02
C SER A 57 26.05 -7.52 15.61
N ASP A 58 26.24 -6.49 14.78
CA ASP A 58 27.01 -6.61 13.54
C ASP A 58 28.38 -7.21 13.85
N TRP A 59 29.01 -7.83 12.87
CA TRP A 59 30.25 -8.55 13.14
C TRP A 59 31.20 -8.60 11.96
N ILE A 60 32.48 -8.74 12.30
CA ILE A 60 33.61 -8.85 11.39
C ILE A 60 34.36 -10.11 11.77
N GLU A 61 34.68 -10.93 10.78
CA GLU A 61 35.49 -12.13 10.95
C GLU A 61 36.88 -11.96 10.33
N LEU A 62 37.91 -12.31 11.09
CA LEU A 62 39.26 -12.49 10.58
C LEU A 62 39.58 -13.98 10.43
N TYR A 63 40.30 -14.34 9.37
CA TYR A 63 40.76 -15.71 9.13
C TYR A 63 42.28 -15.78 9.01
N ASN A 64 42.88 -16.80 9.62
CA ASN A 64 44.29 -17.13 9.43
C ASN A 64 44.44 -18.32 8.47
N GLY A 65 44.57 -18.04 7.17
CA GLY A 65 44.91 -19.03 6.14
C GLY A 65 46.40 -19.33 5.98
N GLY A 66 47.24 -18.81 6.88
CA GLY A 66 48.69 -19.04 6.90
C GLY A 66 49.08 -20.41 7.47
N SER A 67 50.38 -20.74 7.39
CA SER A 67 50.92 -22.00 7.92
C SER A 67 51.25 -21.98 9.42
N GLU A 68 51.25 -20.80 10.05
CA GLU A 68 51.66 -20.58 11.44
C GLU A 68 50.58 -19.77 12.20
N ASP A 69 50.63 -19.80 13.52
CA ASP A 69 49.76 -18.98 14.36
C ASP A 69 50.14 -17.49 14.22
N ILE A 70 49.15 -16.60 14.15
CA ILE A 70 49.34 -15.15 13.98
C ILE A 70 49.01 -14.43 15.28
N ASP A 71 49.99 -13.72 15.85
CA ASP A 71 49.82 -12.82 16.98
C ASP A 71 49.38 -11.43 16.49
N LEU A 72 48.16 -11.05 16.85
CA LEU A 72 47.54 -9.77 16.51
C LEU A 72 47.81 -8.68 17.53
N SER A 73 48.64 -8.90 18.55
CA SER A 73 48.94 -7.91 19.58
C SER A 73 49.28 -6.54 18.98
N GLY A 74 48.44 -5.54 19.25
CA GLY A 74 48.62 -4.17 18.77
C GLY A 74 48.15 -3.88 17.35
N PHE A 75 47.65 -4.86 16.58
CA PHE A 75 47.06 -4.63 15.26
C PHE A 75 45.81 -3.75 15.38
N GLY A 76 45.46 -3.05 14.29
CA GLY A 76 44.30 -2.17 14.22
C GLY A 76 43.18 -2.73 13.34
N LEU A 77 41.93 -2.47 13.74
CA LEU A 77 40.72 -2.65 12.91
C LEU A 77 39.90 -1.36 12.92
N SER A 78 39.34 -0.96 11.78
CA SER A 78 38.61 0.32 11.66
C SER A 78 37.57 0.31 10.54
N ASP A 79 36.48 1.06 10.73
CA ASP A 79 35.48 1.49 9.73
C ASP A 79 35.90 2.79 8.99
N SER A 80 37.18 3.20 9.08
CA SER A 80 37.65 4.44 8.45
C SER A 80 39.14 4.40 8.10
N ALA A 81 39.46 4.64 6.82
CA ALA A 81 40.84 4.74 6.34
C ALA A 81 41.59 5.97 6.91
N ASP A 82 40.89 7.03 7.29
CA ASP A 82 41.49 8.22 7.91
C ASP A 82 41.88 7.98 9.39
N ALA A 83 41.35 6.91 10.00
CA ALA A 83 41.65 6.51 11.37
C ALA A 83 41.85 4.98 11.46
N PRO A 84 42.96 4.44 10.93
CA PRO A 84 43.12 2.99 10.68
C PRO A 84 43.28 2.11 11.94
N MET A 85 43.26 2.70 13.14
CA MET A 85 43.52 2.05 14.44
C MET A 85 42.41 2.33 15.47
N LYS A 86 41.13 2.39 15.05
CA LYS A 86 40.00 2.67 15.95
C LYS A 86 39.83 1.58 17.03
N PHE A 87 39.90 0.32 16.62
CA PHE A 87 40.03 -0.83 17.51
C PHE A 87 41.46 -1.33 17.49
N VAL A 88 42.05 -1.60 18.65
CA VAL A 88 43.41 -2.14 18.77
C VAL A 88 43.34 -3.47 19.51
N PHE A 89 43.86 -4.52 18.89
CA PHE A 89 43.87 -5.85 19.45
C PHE A 89 44.73 -5.90 20.75
N PRO A 90 44.18 -6.42 21.86
CA PRO A 90 44.92 -6.55 23.11
C PRO A 90 46.17 -7.42 22.98
N SER A 91 47.10 -7.25 23.92
CA SER A 91 48.29 -8.10 23.99
C SER A 91 47.88 -9.56 24.27
N GLY A 92 48.44 -10.49 23.51
CA GLY A 92 48.18 -11.92 23.61
C GLY A 92 47.05 -12.44 22.71
N THR A 93 46.44 -11.60 21.87
CA THR A 93 45.43 -12.07 20.90
C THR A 93 46.10 -12.84 19.78
N VAL A 94 45.81 -14.14 19.68
CA VAL A 94 46.39 -15.03 18.67
C VAL A 94 45.28 -15.73 17.90
N ILE A 95 45.35 -15.70 16.57
CA ILE A 95 44.54 -16.57 15.69
C ILE A 95 45.42 -17.76 15.28
N LYS A 96 45.04 -18.96 15.70
CA LYS A 96 45.81 -20.16 15.30
C LYS A 96 45.66 -20.43 13.81
N ARG A 97 46.61 -21.15 13.22
CA ARG A 97 46.53 -21.52 11.81
C ARG A 97 45.19 -22.21 11.49
N GLY A 98 44.54 -21.78 10.41
CA GLY A 98 43.27 -22.30 9.94
C GLY A 98 42.05 -21.95 10.79
N GLU A 99 42.20 -21.10 11.81
CA GLU A 99 41.07 -20.66 12.66
C GLU A 99 40.57 -19.26 12.27
N HIS A 100 39.38 -18.95 12.78
CA HIS A 100 38.68 -17.68 12.61
C HIS A 100 38.60 -16.91 13.93
N LEU A 101 38.48 -15.59 13.85
CA LEU A 101 38.24 -14.71 14.99
C LEU A 101 37.08 -13.78 14.67
N LEU A 102 35.99 -13.91 15.43
CA LEU A 102 34.82 -13.04 15.34
C LEU A 102 34.96 -11.84 16.28
N LEU A 103 34.65 -10.67 15.74
CA LEU A 103 34.55 -9.41 16.47
C LEU A 103 33.13 -8.86 16.34
N ALA A 104 32.52 -8.50 17.47
CA ALA A 104 31.31 -7.69 17.47
C ALA A 104 31.65 -6.25 17.05
N ALA A 105 30.92 -5.72 16.08
CA ALA A 105 30.98 -4.34 15.65
C ALA A 105 29.76 -3.60 16.21
N SER A 106 29.88 -3.06 17.42
CA SER A 106 28.83 -2.24 18.01
C SER A 106 29.37 -1.01 18.71
N LYS A 107 28.52 0.01 18.91
CA LYS A 107 28.84 1.21 19.70
C LYS A 107 28.77 0.98 21.23
N ASP A 108 28.65 -0.27 21.67
CA ASP A 108 28.72 -0.61 23.08
C ASP A 108 30.17 -0.45 23.60
N GLN A 109 30.40 -0.76 24.88
CA GLN A 109 31.72 -0.66 25.49
C GLN A 109 32.74 -1.51 24.72
N LEU A 110 33.85 -0.88 24.31
CA LEU A 110 34.99 -1.54 23.70
C LEU A 110 35.59 -2.59 24.63
N THR A 111 35.76 -3.83 24.14
CA THR A 111 36.31 -4.99 24.87
C THR A 111 37.33 -5.73 24.01
N GLU A 112 37.88 -6.86 24.46
CA GLU A 112 38.77 -7.68 23.62
C GLU A 112 38.15 -8.22 22.33
N LEU A 113 36.82 -8.27 22.23
CA LEU A 113 36.07 -8.80 21.08
C LEU A 113 34.96 -7.85 20.59
N ASN A 114 34.90 -6.62 21.09
CA ASN A 114 33.98 -5.59 20.62
C ASN A 114 34.76 -4.36 20.16
N THR A 115 34.56 -3.97 18.89
CA THR A 115 35.32 -2.91 18.24
C THR A 115 35.01 -1.51 18.75
N GLY A 116 33.85 -1.29 19.39
CA GLY A 116 33.39 0.04 19.82
C GLY A 116 32.86 0.93 18.69
N PHE A 117 32.73 0.39 17.47
CA PHE A 117 32.04 1.03 16.34
C PHE A 117 31.06 0.05 15.68
N ALA A 118 29.97 0.56 15.12
CA ALA A 118 28.98 -0.23 14.38
C ALA A 118 29.15 -0.02 12.87
N LEU A 119 28.61 -0.95 12.06
CA LEU A 119 28.73 -0.90 10.61
C LEU A 119 27.51 -0.23 9.96
N SER A 120 27.70 0.34 8.78
CA SER A 120 26.63 0.98 8.00
C SER A 120 25.85 -0.03 7.14
N LYS A 121 24.52 -0.01 7.25
CA LYS A 121 23.60 -0.80 6.41
C LYS A 121 23.66 -0.46 4.91
N SER A 122 24.17 0.71 4.56
CA SER A 122 24.28 1.17 3.17
C SER A 122 25.60 0.76 2.49
N GLY A 123 26.40 -0.05 3.17
CA GLY A 123 27.78 -0.37 2.80
C GLY A 123 28.78 0.28 3.75
N GLU A 124 30.01 -0.26 3.78
CA GLU A 124 31.03 0.09 4.77
C GLU A 124 32.46 -0.05 4.21
N THR A 125 33.40 0.76 4.70
CA THR A 125 34.84 0.57 4.41
C THR A 125 35.53 -0.01 5.65
N LEU A 126 36.09 -1.21 5.56
CA LEU A 126 36.85 -1.83 6.65
C LEU A 126 38.35 -1.86 6.37
N VAL A 127 39.13 -1.53 7.40
CA VAL A 127 40.59 -1.44 7.34
C VAL A 127 41.21 -2.28 8.44
N LEU A 128 42.12 -3.19 8.06
CA LEU A 128 42.97 -3.95 8.96
C LEU A 128 44.41 -3.43 8.83
N SER A 129 45.06 -3.16 9.97
CA SER A 129 46.35 -2.48 10.04
C SER A 129 47.33 -3.20 10.95
N ALA A 130 48.63 -3.09 10.64
CA ALA A 130 49.71 -3.57 11.49
C ALA A 130 49.84 -2.71 12.76
N SER A 131 50.65 -3.17 13.70
CA SER A 131 50.85 -2.50 15.00
C SER A 131 51.48 -1.11 14.92
N ASP A 132 52.14 -0.77 13.81
CA ASP A 132 52.69 0.56 13.54
C ASP A 132 51.72 1.49 12.78
N GLY A 133 50.50 1.02 12.50
CA GLY A 133 49.47 1.76 11.76
C GLY A 133 49.52 1.58 10.23
N THR A 134 50.43 0.76 9.70
CA THR A 134 50.47 0.45 8.27
C THR A 134 49.22 -0.35 7.87
N MET A 135 48.45 0.15 6.90
CA MET A 135 47.27 -0.57 6.39
C MET A 135 47.68 -1.84 5.65
N LEU A 136 47.15 -2.98 6.11
CA LEU A 136 47.39 -4.30 5.53
C LEU A 136 46.30 -4.67 4.52
N GLN A 137 45.04 -4.37 4.85
CA GLN A 137 43.88 -4.64 3.99
C GLN A 137 42.84 -3.52 4.09
N THR A 138 42.17 -3.29 2.96
CA THR A 138 40.98 -2.46 2.87
C THR A 138 39.91 -3.24 2.10
N VAL A 139 38.71 -3.33 2.66
CA VAL A 139 37.55 -4.00 2.06
C VAL A 139 36.40 -3.01 1.97
N GLU A 140 35.87 -2.82 0.76
CA GLU A 140 34.63 -2.08 0.52
C GLU A 140 33.46 -3.07 0.55
N VAL A 141 32.65 -3.01 1.59
CA VAL A 141 31.48 -3.85 1.81
C VAL A 141 30.27 -3.18 1.15
N PRO A 142 29.52 -3.86 0.27
CA PRO A 142 28.31 -3.30 -0.34
C PRO A 142 27.18 -3.19 0.70
N ALA A 143 26.06 -2.58 0.32
CA ALA A 143 24.83 -2.71 1.10
C ALA A 143 24.39 -4.18 1.14
N LEU A 144 24.14 -4.70 2.35
CA LEU A 144 23.72 -6.09 2.58
C LEU A 144 22.32 -6.13 3.16
N ALA A 145 21.57 -7.21 2.94
CA ALA A 145 20.31 -7.47 3.64
C ALA A 145 20.54 -7.97 5.07
N GLU A 146 19.48 -8.06 5.89
CA GLU A 146 19.53 -8.69 7.21
C GLU A 146 20.07 -10.13 7.11
N ASP A 147 20.91 -10.54 8.06
CA ASP A 147 21.53 -11.88 8.12
C ASP A 147 22.11 -12.32 6.77
N THR A 148 22.77 -11.39 6.07
CA THR A 148 23.55 -11.62 4.86
C THR A 148 24.96 -11.09 5.07
N THR A 149 25.96 -11.76 4.49
CA THR A 149 27.37 -11.39 4.66
C THR A 149 28.06 -11.09 3.34
N TYR A 150 29.14 -10.33 3.43
CA TYR A 150 30.12 -10.18 2.36
C TYR A 150 31.38 -10.94 2.74
N GLY A 151 31.56 -12.12 2.16
CA GLY A 151 32.60 -13.08 2.53
C GLY A 151 33.55 -13.41 1.39
N ARG A 152 34.80 -13.75 1.71
CA ARG A 152 35.79 -14.27 0.78
C ARG A 152 35.41 -15.66 0.30
N THR A 153 35.57 -15.93 -1.00
CA THR A 153 35.21 -17.21 -1.60
C THR A 153 36.40 -17.82 -2.36
N PRO A 154 37.02 -18.91 -1.85
CA PRO A 154 36.88 -19.50 -0.51
C PRO A 154 37.52 -18.63 0.58
N ASP A 155 37.53 -19.09 1.84
CA ASP A 155 38.30 -18.49 2.93
C ASP A 155 39.72 -18.08 2.53
N GLY A 156 40.10 -16.84 2.83
CA GLY A 156 41.39 -16.27 2.44
C GLY A 156 41.62 -16.15 0.92
N GLY A 157 40.61 -16.42 0.10
CA GLY A 157 40.63 -16.26 -1.36
C GLY A 157 40.55 -14.80 -1.79
N SER A 158 40.87 -14.53 -3.06
CA SER A 158 40.94 -13.14 -3.57
C SER A 158 39.58 -12.52 -3.96
N SER A 159 38.53 -13.34 -4.13
CA SER A 159 37.18 -12.90 -4.48
C SER A 159 36.29 -12.77 -3.25
N PHE A 160 35.33 -11.86 -3.30
CA PHE A 160 34.24 -11.75 -2.34
C PHE A 160 32.89 -12.05 -3.02
N ALA A 161 31.94 -12.58 -2.25
CA ALA A 161 30.56 -12.75 -2.66
C ALA A 161 29.60 -12.32 -1.53
N VAL A 162 28.39 -11.94 -1.92
CA VAL A 162 27.27 -11.83 -0.99
C VAL A 162 26.77 -13.25 -0.71
N MET A 163 26.74 -13.66 0.56
CA MET A 163 26.46 -15.05 0.94
C MET A 163 25.69 -15.14 2.27
N ALA A 164 25.24 -16.34 2.61
CA ALA A 164 24.65 -16.62 3.91
C ALA A 164 25.74 -16.62 5.00
N PRO A 165 25.46 -16.11 6.20
CA PRO A 165 26.40 -16.05 7.32
C PRO A 165 27.07 -17.39 7.65
N THR A 166 28.39 -17.38 7.82
CA THR A 166 29.19 -18.52 8.29
C THR A 166 30.08 -18.19 9.49
N PRO A 167 29.55 -17.57 10.57
CA PRO A 167 30.39 -17.12 11.69
C PRO A 167 31.16 -18.29 12.32
N ALA A 168 32.48 -18.11 12.40
CA ALA A 168 33.47 -19.07 12.89
C ALA A 168 33.50 -20.41 12.13
N ALA A 169 33.09 -20.39 10.86
CA ALA A 169 33.11 -21.53 9.95
C ALA A 169 33.66 -21.12 8.58
N ALA A 170 34.00 -22.10 7.75
CA ALA A 170 34.50 -21.79 6.41
C ALA A 170 33.42 -21.15 5.52
N ASN A 171 33.80 -20.09 4.80
CA ASN A 171 32.90 -19.43 3.86
C ASN A 171 32.45 -20.38 2.75
N ARG A 172 31.16 -20.31 2.41
CA ARG A 172 30.54 -21.09 1.33
C ARG A 172 29.71 -20.19 0.43
N THR A 173 29.88 -20.34 -0.89
CA THR A 173 29.02 -19.67 -1.87
C THR A 173 27.62 -20.25 -1.82
N ALA A 174 26.60 -19.39 -1.92
CA ALA A 174 25.23 -19.86 -2.15
C ALA A 174 25.15 -20.67 -3.46
N PRO A 175 24.40 -21.78 -3.51
CA PRO A 175 24.18 -22.53 -4.74
C PRO A 175 23.56 -21.66 -5.83
N ALA A 176 23.83 -21.96 -7.09
CA ALA A 176 23.27 -21.19 -8.21
C ALA A 176 21.74 -21.29 -8.25
N GLU A 177 21.03 -20.18 -8.44
CA GLU A 177 19.57 -20.23 -8.55
C GLU A 177 19.13 -20.93 -9.85
N PRO A 178 18.02 -21.70 -9.82
CA PRO A 178 17.48 -22.31 -11.02
C PRO A 178 17.04 -21.26 -12.06
N VAL A 179 17.49 -21.43 -13.29
CA VAL A 179 17.11 -20.60 -14.43
C VAL A 179 16.08 -21.34 -15.28
N PHE A 180 14.90 -20.76 -15.39
CA PHE A 180 13.79 -21.28 -16.19
C PHE A 180 13.92 -20.85 -17.65
N SER A 181 13.48 -21.70 -18.58
CA SER A 181 13.46 -21.36 -20.02
C SER A 181 12.36 -20.39 -20.43
N LEU A 182 11.42 -20.11 -19.52
CA LEU A 182 10.27 -19.23 -19.74
C LEU A 182 10.07 -18.36 -18.49
N GLU A 183 9.54 -17.17 -18.73
CA GLU A 183 9.09 -16.27 -17.67
C GLU A 183 7.64 -16.56 -17.26
N SER A 184 7.23 -16.07 -16.10
CA SER A 184 5.82 -16.14 -15.69
C SER A 184 4.97 -15.40 -16.73
N GLY A 185 3.85 -15.98 -17.16
CA GLY A 185 3.07 -15.37 -18.23
C GLY A 185 1.94 -16.23 -18.82
N PHE A 186 1.35 -15.71 -19.89
CA PHE A 186 0.21 -16.25 -20.61
C PHE A 186 0.68 -16.90 -21.91
N TYR A 187 0.30 -18.16 -22.12
CA TYR A 187 0.78 -18.98 -23.22
C TYR A 187 -0.37 -19.75 -23.85
N SER A 188 -0.59 -19.57 -25.15
CA SER A 188 -1.61 -20.33 -25.89
C SER A 188 -1.35 -21.83 -25.78
N ALA A 189 -2.38 -22.62 -25.53
CA ALA A 189 -2.27 -24.07 -25.42
C ALA A 189 -1.62 -24.67 -26.68
N GLY A 190 -0.56 -25.46 -26.50
CA GLY A 190 0.22 -26.06 -27.60
C GLY A 190 1.32 -25.17 -28.20
N SER A 191 1.40 -23.88 -27.85
CA SER A 191 2.53 -23.01 -28.19
C SER A 191 3.79 -23.34 -27.38
N VAL A 192 3.58 -23.86 -26.17
CA VAL A 192 4.60 -24.33 -25.25
C VAL A 192 4.17 -25.70 -24.74
N ASN A 193 5.05 -26.70 -24.87
CA ASN A 193 4.78 -28.07 -24.40
C ASN A 193 5.68 -28.48 -23.23
N GLU A 194 6.80 -27.78 -23.03
CA GLU A 194 7.84 -28.15 -22.08
C GLU A 194 8.48 -26.89 -21.48
N LEU A 195 8.73 -26.94 -20.18
CA LEU A 195 9.51 -25.96 -19.43
C LEU A 195 10.81 -26.63 -18.99
N THR A 196 11.94 -26.03 -19.34
CA THR A 196 13.25 -26.52 -18.91
C THR A 196 13.82 -25.63 -17.81
N ILE A 197 14.55 -26.25 -16.88
CA ILE A 197 15.22 -25.60 -15.77
C ILE A 197 16.70 -25.96 -15.83
N SER A 198 17.57 -24.98 -15.61
CA SER A 198 19.02 -25.17 -15.66
C SER A 198 19.69 -24.57 -14.41
N SER A 199 20.73 -25.23 -13.93
CA SER A 199 21.61 -24.78 -12.85
C SER A 199 22.94 -25.53 -12.96
N SER A 200 24.01 -24.98 -12.38
CA SER A 200 25.26 -25.73 -12.16
C SER A 200 25.12 -26.81 -11.07
N ASP A 201 24.13 -26.65 -10.20
CA ASP A 201 23.83 -27.52 -9.07
C ASP A 201 22.59 -28.41 -9.34
N THR A 202 22.27 -29.33 -8.42
CA THR A 202 21.11 -30.23 -8.59
C THR A 202 19.81 -29.48 -8.30
N VAL A 203 18.93 -29.34 -9.29
CA VAL A 203 17.63 -28.65 -9.10
C VAL A 203 16.61 -29.57 -8.47
N TYR A 204 15.92 -29.07 -7.44
CA TYR A 204 14.71 -29.64 -6.85
C TYR A 204 13.53 -28.72 -7.15
N TYR A 205 12.37 -29.27 -7.49
CA TYR A 205 11.17 -28.47 -7.77
C TYR A 205 9.88 -29.13 -7.29
N THR A 206 8.85 -28.33 -7.09
CA THR A 206 7.48 -28.75 -6.75
C THR A 206 6.46 -28.12 -7.71
N LEU A 207 5.31 -28.79 -7.88
CA LEU A 207 4.22 -28.37 -8.76
C LEU A 207 2.89 -28.09 -8.02
N ASP A 208 2.94 -28.22 -6.69
CA ASP A 208 1.82 -28.14 -5.76
C ASP A 208 1.94 -26.90 -4.86
N GLY A 209 2.93 -26.03 -5.10
CA GLY A 209 3.16 -24.85 -4.28
C GLY A 209 3.94 -25.13 -2.99
N SER A 210 4.25 -26.37 -2.60
CA SER A 210 5.06 -26.65 -1.40
C SER A 210 6.53 -26.22 -1.56
N ASP A 211 7.24 -25.99 -0.45
CA ASP A 211 8.64 -25.57 -0.50
C ASP A 211 9.56 -26.71 -1.00
N PRO A 212 10.28 -26.54 -2.14
CA PRO A 212 11.12 -27.60 -2.70
C PRO A 212 12.37 -27.94 -1.87
N THR A 213 12.70 -27.13 -0.85
CA THR A 213 13.85 -27.36 0.03
C THR A 213 13.53 -28.26 1.20
N THR A 214 12.24 -28.36 1.59
CA THR A 214 11.79 -29.11 2.76
C THR A 214 10.69 -30.14 2.46
N SER A 215 9.95 -29.99 1.37
CA SER A 215 8.79 -30.83 1.06
C SER A 215 9.19 -32.24 0.62
N GLU A 216 8.42 -33.23 1.07
CA GLU A 216 8.52 -34.61 0.58
C GLU A 216 8.02 -34.77 -0.87
N THR A 217 7.26 -33.78 -1.39
CA THR A 217 6.80 -33.78 -2.79
C THR A 217 7.83 -33.19 -3.75
N ALA A 218 8.98 -32.73 -3.25
CA ALA A 218 10.07 -32.19 -4.08
C ALA A 218 10.64 -33.24 -5.03
N ILE A 219 10.75 -32.87 -6.31
CA ILE A 219 11.23 -33.72 -7.40
C ILE A 219 12.62 -33.24 -7.81
N VAL A 220 13.58 -34.17 -7.88
CA VAL A 220 14.88 -33.88 -8.51
C VAL A 220 14.67 -33.71 -10.01
N TYR A 221 15.04 -32.55 -10.54
CA TYR A 221 14.88 -32.23 -11.95
C TYR A 221 15.76 -33.15 -12.81
N SER A 222 15.12 -34.01 -13.60
CA SER A 222 15.79 -34.96 -14.50
C SER A 222 15.29 -34.89 -15.95
N GLY A 223 14.38 -33.97 -16.25
CA GLY A 223 13.72 -33.80 -17.55
C GLY A 223 12.75 -32.63 -17.52
N ALA A 224 12.36 -32.15 -18.71
CA ALA A 224 11.49 -30.99 -18.84
C ALA A 224 10.13 -31.20 -18.14
N VAL A 225 9.59 -30.12 -17.55
CA VAL A 225 8.26 -30.10 -16.95
C VAL A 225 7.22 -29.97 -18.06
N PRO A 226 6.24 -30.89 -18.18
CA PRO A 226 5.19 -30.79 -19.20
C PRO A 226 4.32 -29.55 -18.99
N MET A 227 4.05 -28.83 -20.08
CA MET A 227 3.20 -27.64 -20.09
C MET A 227 1.92 -27.92 -20.89
N TYR A 228 0.77 -27.80 -20.25
CA TYR A 228 -0.55 -28.04 -20.86
C TYR A 228 -1.65 -27.29 -20.08
N ASP A 229 -2.86 -27.24 -20.63
CA ASP A 229 -4.01 -26.68 -19.91
C ASP A 229 -4.42 -27.58 -18.73
N ARG A 230 -4.01 -27.16 -17.53
CA ARG A 230 -4.24 -27.86 -16.26
C ARG A 230 -5.68 -27.77 -15.76
N SER A 231 -6.59 -27.11 -16.49
CA SER A 231 -8.02 -27.09 -16.16
C SER A 231 -8.65 -28.50 -16.13
N ILE A 232 -8.00 -29.49 -16.76
CA ILE A 232 -8.42 -30.90 -16.73
C ILE A 232 -8.00 -31.64 -15.45
N ASP A 233 -7.12 -31.07 -14.64
CA ASP A 233 -6.64 -31.67 -13.40
C ASP A 233 -7.67 -31.52 -12.27
N GLU A 234 -7.63 -32.44 -11.30
CA GLU A 234 -8.46 -32.35 -10.08
C GLU A 234 -8.07 -31.14 -9.22
N ASN A 235 -9.02 -30.62 -8.45
CA ASN A 235 -8.70 -29.60 -7.45
C ASN A 235 -8.02 -30.23 -6.22
N VAL A 236 -6.91 -29.65 -5.79
CA VAL A 236 -6.07 -30.08 -4.68
C VAL A 236 -6.43 -29.32 -3.41
N TYR A 237 -6.57 -27.99 -3.48
CA TYR A 237 -6.71 -27.11 -2.31
C TYR A 237 -8.13 -26.59 -2.13
N SER A 238 -8.82 -26.21 -3.20
CA SER A 238 -10.20 -25.73 -3.07
C SER A 238 -11.23 -26.80 -2.70
N LYS A 239 -10.79 -28.06 -2.52
CA LYS A 239 -11.62 -29.16 -2.01
C LYS A 239 -11.88 -29.06 -0.49
N TYR A 240 -11.08 -28.27 0.24
CA TYR A 240 -11.33 -28.06 1.66
C TYR A 240 -12.71 -27.44 1.86
N GLN A 241 -13.44 -27.97 2.83
CA GLN A 241 -14.84 -27.67 3.06
C GLN A 241 -15.16 -27.75 4.56
N HIS A 242 -16.40 -27.51 4.91
CA HIS A 242 -16.83 -27.71 6.29
C HIS A 242 -16.71 -29.19 6.70
N GLN A 243 -16.15 -29.43 7.88
CA GLN A 243 -16.05 -30.75 8.48
C GLN A 243 -16.31 -30.65 9.99
N ASP A 244 -17.27 -31.44 10.49
CA ASP A 244 -17.56 -31.48 11.92
C ASP A 244 -16.33 -31.95 12.72
N ASN A 245 -15.99 -31.19 13.76
CA ASN A 245 -14.92 -31.53 14.71
C ASN A 245 -13.57 -31.82 14.03
N SER A 246 -13.26 -31.08 12.96
CA SER A 246 -12.00 -31.20 12.23
C SER A 246 -11.19 -29.92 12.33
N PRO A 247 -9.86 -30.00 12.55
CA PRO A 247 -9.01 -28.82 12.51
C PRO A 247 -8.88 -28.27 11.07
N TYR A 248 -9.20 -29.07 10.06
CA TYR A 248 -9.11 -28.70 8.64
C TYR A 248 -10.39 -28.05 8.09
N SER A 249 -11.39 -27.80 8.94
CA SER A 249 -12.64 -27.17 8.51
C SER A 249 -12.39 -25.71 8.14
N VAL A 250 -12.81 -25.27 6.95
CA VAL A 250 -12.64 -23.86 6.49
C VAL A 250 -13.69 -22.90 7.04
N THR A 251 -14.76 -23.45 7.61
CA THR A 251 -15.84 -22.75 8.30
C THR A 251 -16.19 -23.48 9.61
N LEU A 252 -16.72 -22.78 10.62
CA LEU A 252 -17.08 -23.41 11.90
C LEU A 252 -18.40 -24.18 11.81
N ASN A 253 -19.54 -23.49 11.66
CA ASN A 253 -20.89 -24.12 11.66
C ASN A 253 -21.56 -24.09 10.29
N GLN A 254 -21.11 -23.23 9.37
CA GLN A 254 -21.66 -23.16 8.02
C GLN A 254 -21.34 -24.43 7.24
N ARG A 255 -22.36 -25.18 6.82
CA ARG A 255 -22.23 -26.46 6.10
C ARG A 255 -21.83 -26.29 4.63
N PHE A 256 -20.76 -25.55 4.38
CA PHE A 256 -20.19 -25.36 3.05
C PHE A 256 -19.63 -26.69 2.52
N ASN A 257 -20.05 -27.07 1.32
CA ASN A 257 -19.52 -28.23 0.58
C ASN A 257 -18.80 -27.74 -0.66
N ALA A 258 -17.55 -28.14 -0.87
CA ALA A 258 -16.78 -27.69 -2.03
C ALA A 258 -17.43 -28.13 -3.34
N ASN A 259 -17.38 -27.26 -4.37
CA ASN A 259 -17.83 -27.63 -5.70
C ASN A 259 -16.85 -28.67 -6.30
N PRO A 260 -17.31 -29.89 -6.66
CA PRO A 260 -16.43 -30.95 -7.16
C PRO A 260 -16.01 -30.75 -8.63
N GLU A 261 -16.56 -29.74 -9.32
CA GLU A 261 -16.20 -29.44 -10.71
C GLU A 261 -14.73 -29.04 -10.85
N LYS A 262 -14.18 -29.28 -12.03
CA LYS A 262 -12.82 -28.84 -12.35
C LYS A 262 -12.85 -27.37 -12.77
N PHE A 263 -11.87 -26.63 -12.30
CA PHE A 263 -11.71 -25.22 -12.61
C PHE A 263 -10.38 -24.96 -13.27
N ASP A 264 -10.28 -23.79 -13.88
CA ASP A 264 -9.06 -23.29 -14.51
C ASP A 264 -7.89 -23.26 -13.53
N LYS A 265 -6.72 -23.64 -14.04
CA LYS A 265 -5.48 -23.69 -13.26
C LYS A 265 -4.30 -23.15 -14.02
N ALA A 266 -3.44 -22.43 -13.33
CA ALA A 266 -2.09 -22.13 -13.76
C ALA A 266 -1.13 -23.28 -13.38
N THR A 267 -0.06 -23.43 -14.16
CA THR A 267 1.08 -24.24 -13.74
C THR A 267 1.97 -23.39 -12.85
N VAL A 268 2.09 -23.78 -11.57
CA VAL A 268 3.04 -23.17 -10.63
C VAL A 268 4.25 -24.09 -10.52
N VAL A 269 5.45 -23.52 -10.62
CA VAL A 269 6.70 -24.24 -10.41
C VAL A 269 7.55 -23.47 -9.40
N ARG A 270 7.81 -24.09 -8.24
CA ARG A 270 8.78 -23.58 -7.27
C ARG A 270 10.03 -24.45 -7.37
N ALA A 271 11.21 -23.84 -7.52
CA ALA A 271 12.47 -24.58 -7.65
C ALA A 271 13.60 -23.96 -6.83
N ALA A 272 14.49 -24.81 -6.31
CA ALA A 272 15.76 -24.40 -5.70
C ALA A 272 16.86 -25.38 -6.12
N SER A 273 18.09 -24.90 -6.29
CA SER A 273 19.23 -25.78 -6.54
C SER A 273 19.90 -26.17 -5.24
N LYS A 274 20.41 -27.40 -5.18
CA LYS A 274 21.14 -27.95 -4.06
C LYS A 274 22.57 -28.28 -4.49
N SER A 275 23.54 -27.68 -3.82
CA SER A 275 24.96 -27.95 -4.07
C SER A 275 25.40 -29.27 -3.44
N GLU A 276 26.63 -29.70 -3.73
CA GLU A 276 27.20 -30.95 -3.19
C GLU A 276 27.28 -30.98 -1.66
N ASP A 277 27.42 -29.83 -0.99
CA ASP A 277 27.48 -29.73 0.48
C ASP A 277 26.09 -29.82 1.15
N GLY A 278 25.03 -29.85 0.35
CA GLY A 278 23.65 -29.98 0.78
C GLY A 278 22.92 -28.66 1.08
N SER A 279 23.56 -27.50 0.89
CA SER A 279 22.91 -26.19 0.95
C SER A 279 22.00 -25.97 -0.26
N PHE A 280 20.94 -25.17 -0.07
CA PHE A 280 20.00 -24.79 -1.13
C PHE A 280 20.18 -23.32 -1.53
N SER A 281 19.93 -23.02 -2.81
CA SER A 281 19.71 -21.66 -3.30
C SER A 281 18.41 -21.09 -2.73
N ARG A 282 18.15 -19.80 -2.99
CA ARG A 282 16.79 -19.26 -2.82
C ARG A 282 15.80 -20.02 -3.72
N VAL A 283 14.56 -20.11 -3.26
CA VAL A 283 13.45 -20.66 -4.03
C VAL A 283 13.00 -19.64 -5.07
N VAL A 284 12.99 -20.05 -6.34
CA VAL A 284 12.45 -19.28 -7.46
C VAL A 284 11.07 -19.83 -7.80
N THR A 285 10.06 -18.97 -7.79
CA THR A 285 8.66 -19.31 -8.08
C THR A 285 8.25 -18.71 -9.43
N LYS A 286 7.65 -19.52 -10.31
CA LYS A 286 7.07 -19.07 -11.60
C LYS A 286 5.63 -19.57 -11.76
N THR A 287 4.80 -18.75 -12.40
CA THR A 287 3.39 -19.05 -12.69
C THR A 287 3.12 -18.93 -14.19
N PHE A 288 2.56 -19.98 -14.79
CA PHE A 288 2.31 -20.05 -16.22
C PHE A 288 0.83 -20.37 -16.50
N PHE A 289 0.14 -19.48 -17.20
CA PHE A 289 -1.21 -19.69 -17.70
C PHE A 289 -1.14 -20.30 -19.09
N VAL A 290 -1.17 -21.64 -19.17
CA VAL A 290 -1.21 -22.37 -20.45
C VAL A 290 -2.65 -22.73 -20.75
N MET A 291 -3.33 -22.00 -21.62
CA MET A 291 -4.78 -22.14 -21.83
C MET A 291 -5.17 -21.86 -23.28
N SER A 292 -6.41 -22.15 -23.67
CA SER A 292 -6.94 -21.73 -24.98
C SER A 292 -6.97 -20.21 -25.11
N ASP A 293 -6.85 -19.69 -26.33
CA ASP A 293 -6.84 -18.25 -26.59
C ASP A 293 -8.07 -17.52 -26.00
N ASP A 294 -9.25 -18.15 -26.05
CA ASP A 294 -10.48 -17.58 -25.46
C ASP A 294 -10.37 -17.39 -23.94
N LYS A 295 -9.71 -18.32 -23.23
CA LYS A 295 -9.47 -18.21 -21.78
C LYS A 295 -8.42 -17.16 -21.47
N LEU A 296 -7.35 -17.11 -22.27
CA LEU A 296 -6.34 -16.07 -22.12
C LEU A 296 -6.95 -14.69 -22.34
N ALA A 297 -7.79 -14.51 -23.36
CA ALA A 297 -8.51 -13.27 -23.60
C ALA A 297 -9.42 -12.88 -22.43
N TYR A 298 -10.11 -13.86 -21.82
CA TYR A 298 -10.90 -13.64 -20.60
C TYR A 298 -10.04 -13.16 -19.42
N TYR A 299 -8.93 -13.83 -19.14
CA TYR A 299 -8.07 -13.46 -18.00
C TYR A 299 -7.18 -12.24 -18.27
N SER A 300 -6.90 -11.89 -19.53
CA SER A 300 -6.18 -10.66 -19.87
C SER A 300 -7.04 -9.40 -19.76
N ALA A 301 -8.37 -9.53 -19.76
CA ALA A 301 -9.30 -8.39 -19.67
C ALA A 301 -9.54 -7.89 -18.23
N ILE A 302 -8.89 -8.50 -17.24
CA ILE A 302 -8.93 -8.12 -15.83
C ILE A 302 -7.55 -8.39 -15.20
N PRO A 303 -7.08 -7.61 -14.22
CA PRO A 303 -5.90 -7.98 -13.47
C PRO A 303 -5.96 -9.40 -12.88
N VAL A 304 -4.83 -10.11 -12.88
CA VAL A 304 -4.72 -11.46 -12.30
C VAL A 304 -3.64 -11.47 -11.24
N VAL A 305 -3.98 -11.98 -10.05
CA VAL A 305 -3.04 -12.18 -8.96
C VAL A 305 -2.83 -13.68 -8.76
N SER A 306 -1.59 -14.14 -8.87
CA SER A 306 -1.16 -15.47 -8.44
C SER A 306 -0.51 -15.36 -7.07
N LEU A 307 -1.17 -15.89 -6.05
CA LEU A 307 -0.63 -16.06 -4.70
C LEU A 307 -0.13 -17.50 -4.59
N VAL A 308 1.18 -17.67 -4.43
CA VAL A 308 1.80 -18.98 -4.24
C VAL A 308 2.42 -19.05 -2.86
N THR A 309 2.10 -20.08 -2.09
CA THR A 309 2.65 -20.27 -0.74
C THR A 309 2.81 -21.75 -0.46
N ASP A 310 3.60 -22.10 0.56
CA ASP A 310 3.55 -23.47 1.05
C ASP A 310 2.11 -23.78 1.51
N PRO A 311 1.45 -24.84 1.01
CA PRO A 311 0.06 -25.13 1.35
C PRO A 311 -0.20 -25.27 2.84
N ASP A 312 0.80 -25.67 3.63
CA ASP A 312 0.68 -25.74 5.09
C ASP A 312 0.47 -24.35 5.72
N ASN A 313 0.93 -23.28 5.09
CA ASN A 313 0.65 -21.91 5.54
C ASN A 313 -0.85 -21.60 5.51
N LEU A 314 -1.62 -22.26 4.64
CA LEU A 314 -3.06 -22.09 4.54
C LEU A 314 -3.83 -23.20 5.27
N PHE A 315 -3.40 -24.46 5.16
CA PHE A 315 -4.23 -25.61 5.52
C PHE A 315 -3.65 -26.52 6.61
N ASP A 316 -2.46 -26.23 7.14
CA ASP A 316 -1.96 -26.97 8.30
C ASP A 316 -2.85 -26.73 9.54
N LYS A 317 -2.98 -27.75 10.38
CA LYS A 317 -3.82 -27.67 11.58
C LYS A 317 -3.28 -26.70 12.63
N ASP A 318 -1.97 -26.48 12.71
CA ASP A 318 -1.35 -25.70 13.78
C ASP A 318 -1.05 -24.27 13.30
N LYS A 319 -0.56 -24.11 12.06
CA LYS A 319 -0.22 -22.79 11.48
C LYS A 319 -1.11 -22.33 10.32
N GLY A 320 -1.95 -23.20 9.75
CA GLY A 320 -2.73 -22.89 8.55
C GLY A 320 -3.78 -21.81 8.78
N ILE A 321 -3.65 -20.68 8.10
CA ILE A 321 -4.50 -19.49 8.33
C ILE A 321 -5.90 -19.61 7.71
N TYR A 322 -6.18 -20.64 6.92
CA TYR A 322 -7.44 -20.83 6.20
C TYR A 322 -8.42 -21.79 6.91
N VAL A 323 -7.97 -22.50 7.95
CA VAL A 323 -8.73 -23.56 8.61
C VAL A 323 -9.07 -23.23 10.07
N ALA A 324 -9.93 -24.01 10.70
CA ALA A 324 -10.31 -23.83 12.11
C ALA A 324 -9.11 -24.05 13.04
N GLY A 325 -8.25 -25.01 12.68
CA GLY A 325 -7.03 -25.36 13.39
C GLY A 325 -7.26 -26.23 14.62
N GLN A 326 -6.16 -26.77 15.15
CA GLN A 326 -6.16 -27.60 16.36
C GLN A 326 -6.61 -26.78 17.58
N GLN A 327 -6.27 -25.48 17.63
CA GLN A 327 -6.68 -24.60 18.72
C GLN A 327 -8.21 -24.53 18.90
N TYR A 328 -8.98 -24.60 17.81
CA TYR A 328 -10.44 -24.59 17.89
C TYR A 328 -10.98 -25.86 18.55
N LEU A 329 -10.40 -27.01 18.22
CA LEU A 329 -10.78 -28.28 18.84
C LEU A 329 -10.35 -28.34 20.31
N ASP A 330 -9.18 -27.83 20.63
CA ASP A 330 -8.69 -27.78 22.00
C ASP A 330 -9.57 -26.88 22.86
N TRP A 331 -9.94 -25.69 22.36
CA TRP A 331 -10.91 -24.81 23.02
C TRP A 331 -12.28 -25.49 23.19
N LYS A 332 -12.81 -26.11 22.13
CA LYS A 332 -14.11 -26.80 22.17
C LYS A 332 -14.15 -27.96 23.18
N ASN A 333 -13.01 -28.60 23.42
CA ASN A 333 -12.85 -29.67 24.40
C ASN A 333 -12.41 -29.18 25.79
N SER A 334 -12.18 -27.86 25.94
CA SER A 334 -11.76 -27.25 27.19
C SER A 334 -12.97 -26.86 28.07
N PRO A 335 -12.76 -26.62 29.38
CA PRO A 335 -13.78 -26.01 30.24
C PRO A 335 -14.25 -24.62 29.80
N ASP A 336 -13.50 -23.92 28.94
CA ASP A 336 -13.80 -22.57 28.48
C ASP A 336 -14.70 -22.53 27.23
N TYR A 337 -15.14 -23.70 26.73
CA TYR A 337 -16.07 -23.78 25.62
C TYR A 337 -17.45 -23.19 25.98
N ASP A 338 -17.88 -22.16 25.26
CA ASP A 338 -19.25 -21.64 25.32
C ASP A 338 -20.03 -22.08 24.07
N PRO A 339 -20.97 -23.03 24.18
CA PRO A 339 -21.79 -23.46 23.05
C PRO A 339 -22.77 -22.39 22.54
N ARG A 340 -22.90 -21.27 23.25
CA ARG A 340 -23.74 -20.13 22.85
C ARG A 340 -22.96 -19.08 22.06
N LYS A 341 -21.62 -19.18 22.00
CA LYS A 341 -20.78 -18.26 21.23
C LYS A 341 -21.13 -18.39 19.75
N SER A 342 -21.38 -17.26 19.10
CA SER A 342 -21.70 -17.25 17.67
C SER A 342 -20.44 -17.60 16.88
N GLU A 343 -20.57 -18.37 15.81
CA GLU A 343 -19.45 -18.60 14.89
C GLU A 343 -18.98 -17.32 14.16
N TRP A 344 -19.74 -16.24 14.29
CA TRP A 344 -19.45 -14.93 13.72
C TRP A 344 -18.79 -13.96 14.70
N ASP A 345 -18.69 -14.33 15.99
CA ASP A 345 -18.01 -13.50 16.97
C ASP A 345 -16.52 -13.39 16.62
N THR A 346 -15.97 -12.17 16.65
CA THR A 346 -14.62 -11.87 16.16
C THR A 346 -13.51 -12.37 17.08
N ASP A 347 -13.86 -12.69 18.32
CA ASP A 347 -13.02 -13.24 19.39
C ASP A 347 -13.18 -14.77 19.51
N ASN A 348 -13.64 -15.44 18.45
CA ASN A 348 -13.70 -16.90 18.41
C ASN A 348 -12.29 -17.51 18.28
N VAL A 349 -12.13 -18.73 18.80
CA VAL A 349 -10.83 -19.40 18.90
C VAL A 349 -10.64 -20.30 17.69
N ALA A 350 -10.06 -19.78 16.61
CA ALA A 350 -9.71 -20.54 15.41
C ALA A 350 -8.50 -19.92 14.69
N ASN A 351 -7.78 -20.70 13.89
CA ASN A 351 -6.61 -20.18 13.15
C ASN A 351 -6.99 -18.99 12.26
N PHE A 352 -8.08 -19.10 11.49
CA PHE A 352 -8.52 -17.97 10.65
C PHE A 352 -8.99 -16.74 11.43
N PHE A 353 -9.30 -16.84 12.73
CA PHE A 353 -9.60 -15.69 13.59
C PHE A 353 -8.37 -15.08 14.25
N SER A 354 -7.23 -15.77 14.22
CA SER A 354 -6.01 -15.31 14.85
C SER A 354 -5.43 -14.06 14.16
N LYS A 355 -4.72 -13.22 14.90
CA LYS A 355 -4.25 -11.88 14.50
C LYS A 355 -2.74 -11.76 14.73
N GLY A 356 -2.14 -10.58 14.53
CA GLY A 356 -0.72 -10.37 14.86
C GLY A 356 0.27 -10.86 13.81
N LYS A 357 1.57 -10.59 14.02
CA LYS A 357 2.66 -10.91 13.08
C LYS A 357 2.98 -12.41 13.07
N GLU A 358 2.74 -13.09 14.19
CA GLU A 358 2.89 -14.53 14.37
C GLU A 358 1.92 -15.36 13.51
N TRP A 359 0.84 -14.74 13.03
CA TRP A 359 -0.11 -15.34 12.08
C TRP A 359 0.09 -14.87 10.63
N GLU A 360 1.19 -14.16 10.35
CA GLU A 360 1.63 -13.83 8.99
C GLU A 360 2.35 -15.02 8.35
N ARG A 361 2.12 -15.24 7.05
CA ARG A 361 2.73 -16.33 6.27
C ARG A 361 3.41 -15.77 5.04
N GLU A 362 4.54 -16.34 4.65
CA GLU A 362 5.20 -15.98 3.39
C GLU A 362 4.36 -16.43 2.19
N ALA A 363 4.30 -15.62 1.14
CA ALA A 363 3.80 -15.99 -0.18
C ALA A 363 4.58 -15.27 -1.29
N ASP A 364 4.78 -15.93 -2.42
CA ASP A 364 5.17 -15.30 -3.68
C ASP A 364 3.92 -14.72 -4.36
N ILE A 365 3.86 -13.39 -4.49
CA ILE A 365 2.78 -12.67 -5.16
C ILE A 365 3.24 -12.29 -6.56
N THR A 366 2.57 -12.81 -7.58
CA THR A 366 2.79 -12.44 -8.98
C THR A 366 1.54 -11.77 -9.54
N TYR A 367 1.70 -10.58 -10.10
CA TYR A 367 0.63 -9.77 -10.64
C TYR A 367 0.75 -9.66 -12.16
N PHE A 368 -0.36 -9.82 -12.86
CA PHE A 368 -0.48 -9.64 -14.30
C PHE A 368 -1.55 -8.62 -14.63
N LYS A 369 -1.29 -7.81 -15.66
CA LYS A 369 -2.23 -6.84 -16.20
C LYS A 369 -2.17 -6.89 -17.72
N ASP A 370 -3.33 -6.90 -18.36
CA ASP A 370 -3.45 -7.01 -19.82
C ASP A 370 -2.75 -8.25 -20.41
N GLY A 371 -2.64 -9.33 -19.61
CA GLY A 371 -1.92 -10.57 -19.97
C GLY A 371 -0.40 -10.51 -19.80
N GLU A 372 0.15 -9.37 -19.39
CA GLU A 372 1.59 -9.15 -19.22
C GLU A 372 1.99 -9.20 -17.74
N LEU A 373 3.23 -9.62 -17.48
CA LEU A 373 3.80 -9.64 -16.13
C LEU A 373 4.01 -8.21 -15.62
N GLY A 374 3.34 -7.85 -14.51
CA GLY A 374 3.55 -6.58 -13.83
C GLY A 374 4.68 -6.64 -12.81
N PHE A 375 4.54 -7.49 -11.78
CA PHE A 375 5.59 -7.74 -10.79
C PHE A 375 5.52 -9.16 -10.23
N SER A 376 6.61 -9.59 -9.60
CA SER A 376 6.67 -10.82 -8.81
C SER A 376 7.54 -10.57 -7.58
N GLN A 377 7.00 -10.78 -6.37
CA GLN A 377 7.69 -10.45 -5.12
C GLN A 377 7.22 -11.38 -3.98
N LYS A 378 8.14 -11.77 -3.10
CA LYS A 378 7.84 -12.42 -1.82
C LYS A 378 7.27 -11.42 -0.81
N MET A 379 6.14 -11.75 -0.21
CA MET A 379 5.37 -10.89 0.68
C MET A 379 4.74 -11.69 1.82
N GLY A 380 4.37 -11.02 2.91
CA GLY A 380 3.59 -11.60 3.99
C GLY A 380 2.10 -11.57 3.67
N ILE A 381 1.35 -12.60 4.07
CA ILE A 381 -0.11 -12.66 3.96
C ILE A 381 -0.76 -12.96 5.32
N ARG A 382 -1.89 -12.30 5.60
CA ARG A 382 -2.76 -12.57 6.76
C ARG A 382 -4.21 -12.55 6.36
N ILE A 383 -5.05 -13.34 7.04
CA ILE A 383 -6.49 -13.23 6.85
C ILE A 383 -6.98 -11.85 7.33
N LYS A 384 -7.74 -11.18 6.46
CA LYS A 384 -8.39 -9.89 6.68
C LYS A 384 -9.84 -10.06 7.08
N GLY A 385 -10.34 -9.11 7.88
CA GLY A 385 -11.75 -8.94 8.19
C GLY A 385 -12.04 -9.12 9.68
N ALA A 386 -13.32 -9.23 9.98
CA ALA A 386 -13.85 -9.47 11.31
C ALA A 386 -14.58 -10.83 11.28
N SER A 387 -15.91 -10.83 11.30
CA SER A 387 -16.73 -12.05 11.20
C SER A 387 -16.53 -12.81 9.86
N THR A 388 -16.16 -12.10 8.79
CA THR A 388 -15.92 -12.69 7.45
C THR A 388 -14.73 -13.64 7.39
N ARG A 389 -13.88 -13.66 8.44
CA ARG A 389 -12.82 -14.67 8.59
C ARG A 389 -13.37 -16.10 8.61
N ASN A 390 -14.63 -16.29 9.00
CA ASN A 390 -15.34 -17.57 8.97
C ASN A 390 -16.02 -17.88 7.61
N SER A 391 -15.73 -17.11 6.55
CA SER A 391 -16.19 -17.41 5.18
C SER A 391 -15.33 -18.50 4.52
N GLN A 392 -15.91 -19.26 3.59
CA GLN A 392 -15.18 -20.17 2.70
C GLN A 392 -14.23 -19.43 1.74
N THR A 393 -14.53 -18.17 1.43
CA THR A 393 -13.67 -17.26 0.66
C THR A 393 -13.16 -16.19 1.61
N LYS A 394 -11.89 -16.28 1.99
CA LYS A 394 -11.29 -15.36 2.95
C LYS A 394 -10.50 -14.28 2.22
N SER A 395 -10.58 -13.06 2.75
CA SER A 395 -9.79 -11.93 2.29
C SER A 395 -8.39 -11.97 2.88
N PHE A 396 -7.43 -11.34 2.21
CA PHE A 396 -6.05 -11.23 2.68
C PHE A 396 -5.63 -9.77 2.85
N ASN A 397 -4.82 -9.50 3.87
CA ASN A 397 -3.88 -8.39 3.83
C ASN A 397 -2.55 -8.93 3.31
N VAL A 398 -1.88 -8.17 2.45
CA VAL A 398 -0.58 -8.48 1.84
C VAL A 398 0.44 -7.43 2.28
N TYR A 399 1.63 -7.84 2.69
CA TYR A 399 2.65 -6.99 3.33
C TYR A 399 4.01 -7.12 2.63
N ALA A 400 4.54 -6.01 2.12
CA ALA A 400 5.93 -5.91 1.68
C ALA A 400 6.84 -5.79 2.91
N ARG A 401 7.79 -6.69 3.09
CA ARG A 401 8.69 -6.70 4.25
C ARG A 401 10.07 -7.24 3.87
N SER A 402 11.11 -6.63 4.45
CA SER A 402 12.50 -7.10 4.34
C SER A 402 12.69 -8.54 4.80
N GLU A 403 11.81 -9.04 5.68
CA GLU A 403 11.82 -10.43 6.15
C GLU A 403 11.51 -11.46 5.04
N TYR A 404 10.75 -11.07 4.01
CA TYR A 404 10.35 -11.97 2.91
C TYR A 404 11.01 -11.61 1.59
N GLY A 405 11.17 -10.31 1.32
CA GLY A 405 11.66 -9.79 0.06
C GLY A 405 11.88 -8.29 0.16
N ASP A 406 11.51 -7.53 -0.86
CA ASP A 406 11.60 -6.07 -0.76
C ASP A 406 10.64 -5.52 0.30
N SER A 407 11.12 -4.53 1.05
CA SER A 407 10.35 -3.90 2.14
C SER A 407 9.19 -3.02 1.65
N LYS A 408 9.12 -2.77 0.34
CA LYS A 408 8.07 -1.99 -0.33
C LYS A 408 7.76 -2.66 -1.66
N LEU A 409 6.53 -2.51 -2.14
CA LEU A 409 6.17 -2.75 -3.54
C LEU A 409 6.26 -1.42 -4.29
N ASP A 410 7.16 -1.28 -5.26
CA ASP A 410 7.27 -0.11 -6.14
C ASP A 410 6.60 -0.41 -7.49
N TYR A 411 5.26 -0.32 -7.49
CA TYR A 411 4.42 -0.63 -8.65
C TYR A 411 3.12 0.17 -8.59
N LYS A 412 2.66 0.70 -9.73
CA LYS A 412 1.35 1.35 -9.85
C LYS A 412 0.24 0.29 -9.82
N LEU A 413 -0.10 -0.17 -8.62
CA LEU A 413 -1.01 -1.29 -8.40
C LEU A 413 -2.46 -0.95 -8.74
N ILE A 414 -2.90 0.27 -8.40
CA ILE A 414 -4.26 0.76 -8.64
C ILE A 414 -4.17 1.95 -9.61
N ASP A 415 -4.99 1.93 -10.66
CA ASP A 415 -5.05 3.04 -11.60
C ASP A 415 -5.73 4.26 -10.97
N ASP A 416 -5.34 5.44 -11.45
CA ASP A 416 -5.92 6.72 -11.02
C ASP A 416 -5.97 6.96 -9.51
N ASN A 417 -5.04 6.34 -8.77
CA ASN A 417 -4.86 6.56 -7.33
C ASN A 417 -3.90 7.74 -7.07
N TYR A 418 -4.39 8.77 -6.39
CA TYR A 418 -3.66 10.02 -6.10
C TYR A 418 -3.73 10.39 -4.62
N ALA A 419 -2.59 10.80 -4.06
CA ALA A 419 -2.51 11.26 -2.68
C ALA A 419 -3.32 12.56 -2.46
N ALA A 420 -4.03 12.64 -1.33
CA ALA A 420 -4.90 13.76 -0.99
C ALA A 420 -4.16 15.02 -0.51
N ASP A 421 -2.87 14.93 -0.17
CA ASP A 421 -2.03 16.05 0.25
C ASP A 421 -1.38 16.80 -0.91
N ASP A 422 -0.79 16.09 -1.87
CA ASP A 422 -0.03 16.69 -2.96
C ASP A 422 -0.52 16.33 -4.37
N GLY A 423 -1.54 15.47 -4.47
CA GLY A 423 -2.13 15.04 -5.74
C GLY A 423 -1.22 14.14 -6.58
N LYS A 424 -0.10 13.65 -6.04
CA LYS A 424 0.80 12.75 -6.77
C LYS A 424 0.25 11.34 -6.80
N THR A 425 0.55 10.63 -7.89
CA THR A 425 0.17 9.23 -8.06
C THR A 425 0.82 8.34 -6.99
N VAL A 426 -0.01 7.51 -6.35
CA VAL A 426 0.45 6.51 -5.38
C VAL A 426 0.98 5.29 -6.14
N LYS A 427 2.31 5.12 -6.11
CA LYS A 427 3.02 4.03 -6.82
C LYS A 427 3.81 3.09 -5.90
N ARG A 428 3.76 3.33 -4.58
CA ARG A 428 4.53 2.57 -3.61
C ARG A 428 3.64 2.13 -2.46
N TYR A 429 3.72 0.84 -2.12
CA TYR A 429 2.85 0.22 -1.13
C TYR A 429 3.67 -0.59 -0.13
N ASP A 430 3.43 -0.35 1.15
CA ASP A 430 3.87 -1.22 2.25
C ASP A 430 2.94 -2.42 2.42
N SER A 431 1.66 -2.17 2.22
CA SER A 431 0.64 -3.20 2.29
C SER A 431 -0.57 -2.81 1.45
N PHE A 432 -1.29 -3.82 0.99
CA PHE A 432 -2.59 -3.69 0.34
C PHE A 432 -3.45 -4.87 0.78
N SER A 433 -4.74 -4.87 0.39
CA SER A 433 -5.62 -5.99 0.68
C SER A 433 -6.14 -6.63 -0.61
N LEU A 434 -6.40 -7.93 -0.53
CA LEU A 434 -7.20 -8.70 -1.48
C LEU A 434 -8.52 -9.05 -0.78
N ARG A 435 -9.59 -8.31 -1.07
CA ARG A 435 -10.92 -8.55 -0.48
C ARG A 435 -11.73 -9.49 -1.37
N ALA A 436 -12.24 -10.57 -0.81
CA ALA A 436 -13.07 -11.53 -1.53
C ALA A 436 -14.42 -10.90 -1.94
N VAL A 437 -14.85 -11.12 -3.18
CA VAL A 437 -16.11 -10.60 -3.73
C VAL A 437 -17.07 -11.76 -4.00
N ALA A 438 -17.28 -12.60 -3.00
CA ALA A 438 -18.12 -13.79 -3.13
C ALA A 438 -19.61 -13.53 -2.81
N TRP A 439 -19.92 -12.37 -2.22
CA TRP A 439 -21.28 -11.98 -1.83
C TRP A 439 -21.68 -10.68 -2.51
N VAL A 440 -22.98 -10.51 -2.77
CA VAL A 440 -23.48 -9.37 -3.54
C VAL A 440 -23.42 -8.05 -2.77
N ASP A 441 -23.51 -8.10 -1.44
CA ASP A 441 -23.32 -6.95 -0.54
C ASP A 441 -21.94 -6.33 -0.73
N ARG A 442 -20.88 -7.16 -0.78
CA ARG A 442 -19.48 -6.73 -0.96
C ARG A 442 -19.23 -5.98 -2.26
N MET A 443 -20.11 -6.10 -3.26
CA MET A 443 -20.01 -5.34 -4.49
C MET A 443 -20.44 -3.87 -4.35
N ARG A 444 -21.27 -3.55 -3.35
CA ARG A 444 -21.81 -2.20 -3.14
C ARG A 444 -20.73 -1.20 -2.73
N GLU A 445 -19.73 -1.67 -1.99
CA GLU A 445 -18.67 -0.80 -1.47
C GLU A 445 -18.00 -0.02 -2.59
N ARG A 446 -17.59 -0.71 -3.67
CA ARG A 446 -16.90 -0.06 -4.79
C ARG A 446 -17.78 0.98 -5.48
N VAL A 447 -19.05 0.66 -5.72
CA VAL A 447 -20.03 1.60 -6.32
C VAL A 447 -20.17 2.85 -5.43
N VAL A 448 -20.24 2.66 -4.11
CA VAL A 448 -20.31 3.79 -3.18
C VAL A 448 -19.01 4.60 -3.18
N HIS A 449 -17.88 3.90 -3.13
CA HIS A 449 -16.55 4.51 -3.05
C HIS A 449 -16.19 5.30 -4.30
N SER A 450 -16.66 4.92 -5.49
CA SER A 450 -16.37 5.64 -6.74
C SER A 450 -16.85 7.09 -6.74
N SER A 451 -17.77 7.45 -5.84
CA SER A 451 -18.17 8.86 -5.62
C SER A 451 -17.65 9.46 -4.33
N LEU A 452 -17.26 8.66 -3.35
CA LEU A 452 -16.67 9.17 -2.11
C LEU A 452 -15.20 9.56 -2.28
N CYS A 453 -14.45 8.92 -3.18
CA CYS A 453 -13.04 9.26 -3.44
C CYS A 453 -12.85 10.69 -3.98
N ASP A 454 -13.90 11.27 -4.57
CA ASP A 454 -13.92 12.68 -5.00
C ASP A 454 -13.98 13.68 -3.81
N ILE A 455 -14.07 13.21 -2.55
CA ILE A 455 -14.30 14.03 -1.35
C ILE A 455 -13.01 14.16 -0.54
N PRO A 456 -12.25 15.26 -0.66
CA PRO A 456 -10.88 15.36 -0.11
C PRO A 456 -10.80 15.32 1.41
N SER A 457 -11.88 15.73 2.09
CA SER A 457 -12.00 15.75 3.55
C SER A 457 -12.17 14.36 4.15
N LEU A 458 -12.65 13.38 3.39
CA LEU A 458 -12.93 12.04 3.89
C LEU A 458 -11.78 11.09 3.54
N ALA A 459 -11.31 10.31 4.51
CA ALA A 459 -10.41 9.20 4.20
C ALA A 459 -11.14 8.08 3.47
N THR A 460 -10.77 7.84 2.21
CA THR A 460 -11.34 6.82 1.33
C THR A 460 -10.26 5.95 0.71
N TYR A 461 -10.59 4.73 0.33
CA TYR A 461 -9.63 3.80 -0.24
C TYR A 461 -9.95 3.57 -1.71
N ASP A 462 -8.94 3.77 -2.56
CA ASP A 462 -9.05 3.36 -3.95
C ASP A 462 -8.90 1.84 -4.10
N SER A 463 -9.48 1.32 -5.18
CA SER A 463 -9.55 -0.11 -5.44
C SER A 463 -9.59 -0.45 -6.92
N ASP A 464 -9.15 -1.66 -7.25
CA ASP A 464 -9.34 -2.30 -8.54
C ASP A 464 -9.81 -3.76 -8.36
N ARG A 465 -10.34 -4.38 -9.41
CA ARG A 465 -10.80 -5.77 -9.41
C ARG A 465 -9.72 -6.69 -9.95
N CYS A 466 -9.62 -7.91 -9.42
CA CYS A 466 -8.75 -8.94 -9.98
C CYS A 466 -9.36 -10.33 -9.91
N MET A 467 -8.83 -11.26 -10.71
CA MET A 467 -9.00 -12.68 -10.49
C MET A 467 -7.83 -13.22 -9.67
N LEU A 468 -8.12 -13.85 -8.55
CA LEU A 468 -7.12 -14.48 -7.69
C LEU A 468 -6.95 -15.96 -8.07
N PHE A 469 -5.70 -16.41 -8.15
CA PHE A 469 -5.30 -17.81 -8.17
C PHE A 469 -4.47 -18.11 -6.92
N ILE A 470 -4.77 -19.20 -6.23
CA ILE A 470 -4.01 -19.66 -5.05
C ILE A 470 -3.39 -21.01 -5.38
N ASP A 471 -2.06 -21.10 -5.29
CA ASP A 471 -1.27 -22.29 -5.64
C ASP A 471 -1.67 -22.89 -6.99
N GLY A 472 -1.94 -22.01 -7.95
CA GLY A 472 -2.33 -22.34 -9.31
C GLY A 472 -3.82 -22.58 -9.52
N GLU A 473 -4.67 -22.63 -8.50
CA GLU A 473 -6.12 -22.82 -8.68
C GLU A 473 -6.91 -21.51 -8.72
N LEU A 474 -7.82 -21.38 -9.68
CA LEU A 474 -8.73 -20.22 -9.79
C LEU A 474 -9.52 -20.04 -8.49
N TRP A 475 -9.23 -19.02 -7.71
CA TRP A 475 -9.96 -18.74 -6.47
C TRP A 475 -11.15 -17.80 -6.69
N GLY A 476 -11.21 -17.05 -7.80
CA GLY A 476 -12.35 -16.18 -8.14
C GLY A 476 -12.02 -14.69 -8.03
N MET A 477 -13.06 -13.86 -8.04
CA MET A 477 -12.94 -12.41 -8.10
C MET A 477 -12.68 -11.80 -6.73
N TYR A 478 -11.67 -10.93 -6.68
CA TYR A 478 -11.22 -10.18 -5.52
C TYR A 478 -11.16 -8.68 -5.86
N GLU A 479 -11.12 -7.83 -4.84
CA GLU A 479 -10.75 -6.42 -4.94
C GLU A 479 -9.34 -6.24 -4.39
N ILE A 480 -8.47 -5.62 -5.18
CA ILE A 480 -7.23 -5.01 -4.72
C ILE A 480 -7.62 -3.66 -4.13
N ILE A 481 -7.33 -3.42 -2.86
CA ILE A 481 -7.73 -2.17 -2.18
C ILE A 481 -6.58 -1.66 -1.31
N GLU A 482 -6.44 -0.34 -1.24
CA GLU A 482 -5.57 0.27 -0.24
C GLU A 482 -5.96 -0.19 1.16
N LYS A 483 -4.95 -0.53 1.97
CA LYS A 483 -5.21 -1.00 3.32
C LYS A 483 -5.32 0.18 4.27
N SER A 484 -6.48 0.37 4.89
CA SER A 484 -6.70 1.34 5.97
C SER A 484 -5.74 1.12 7.14
N SER A 485 -4.63 1.86 7.14
CA SER A 485 -3.53 1.75 8.11
C SER A 485 -2.71 3.03 8.16
N ASP A 486 -1.79 3.09 9.11
CA ASP A 486 -0.73 4.11 9.21
C ASP A 486 -0.02 4.39 7.87
N TYR A 487 0.35 3.35 7.11
CA TYR A 487 1.00 3.53 5.81
C TYR A 487 0.10 4.16 4.76
N TYR A 488 -1.20 3.86 4.78
CA TYR A 488 -2.16 4.52 3.89
C TYR A 488 -2.28 6.01 4.24
N ILE A 489 -2.30 6.35 5.53
CA ILE A 489 -2.31 7.73 5.97
C ILE A 489 -1.01 8.45 5.58
N GLN A 490 0.13 7.76 5.67
CA GLN A 490 1.41 8.28 5.20
C GLN A 490 1.43 8.54 3.69
N SER A 491 0.98 7.58 2.89
CA SER A 491 1.02 7.70 1.43
C SER A 491 0.02 8.69 0.87
N ASN A 492 -1.13 8.87 1.53
CA ASN A 492 -2.23 9.69 1.02
C ASN A 492 -2.34 11.06 1.70
N TYR A 493 -1.85 11.23 2.93
CA TYR A 493 -1.99 12.48 3.69
C TYR A 493 -0.67 13.06 4.17
N GLY A 494 0.48 12.45 3.84
CA GLY A 494 1.81 12.95 4.17
C GLY A 494 2.11 13.00 5.67
N VAL A 495 1.36 12.24 6.49
CA VAL A 495 1.59 12.14 7.94
C VAL A 495 2.51 10.94 8.22
N PRO A 496 3.65 11.10 8.91
CA PRO A 496 4.54 9.99 9.24
C PRO A 496 3.79 8.85 9.94
N ALA A 497 4.00 7.60 9.49
CA ALA A 497 3.27 6.43 9.96
C ALA A 497 3.36 6.28 11.49
N GLU A 498 4.52 6.55 12.08
CA GLU A 498 4.76 6.52 13.52
C GLU A 498 3.95 7.55 14.33
N ASN A 499 3.42 8.58 13.67
CA ASN A 499 2.59 9.60 14.28
C ASN A 499 1.09 9.37 14.01
N VAL A 500 0.71 8.33 13.27
CA VAL A 500 -0.69 8.05 12.97
C VAL A 500 -1.34 7.38 14.18
N VAL A 501 -2.45 7.96 14.62
CA VAL A 501 -3.39 7.31 15.53
C VAL A 501 -4.64 6.97 14.73
N MET A 502 -5.15 5.75 14.87
CA MET A 502 -6.31 5.26 14.13
C MET A 502 -7.21 4.42 15.03
N ILE A 503 -8.51 4.74 15.02
CA ILE A 503 -9.55 4.03 15.76
C ILE A 503 -10.61 3.54 14.78
N LYS A 504 -10.96 2.25 14.85
CA LYS A 504 -12.06 1.65 14.09
C LYS A 504 -13.01 0.94 15.05
N ASN A 505 -14.30 1.26 14.98
CA ASN A 505 -15.33 0.59 15.80
C ASN A 505 -15.05 0.57 17.31
N GLY A 506 -14.31 1.58 17.82
CA GLY A 506 -13.93 1.68 19.23
C GLY A 506 -12.70 0.87 19.61
N GLU A 507 -12.01 0.26 18.63
CA GLU A 507 -10.74 -0.42 18.82
C GLU A 507 -9.59 0.45 18.30
N VAL A 508 -8.48 0.47 19.05
CA VAL A 508 -7.23 1.11 18.62
C VAL A 508 -6.58 0.22 17.58
N GLU A 509 -6.49 0.73 16.35
CA GLU A 509 -5.77 0.07 15.26
C GLU A 509 -4.31 0.53 15.22
N GLU A 510 -4.09 1.84 15.45
CA GLU A 510 -2.76 2.47 15.56
C GLU A 510 -2.81 3.50 16.71
N GLY A 511 -1.74 3.60 17.50
CA GLY A 511 -1.68 4.46 18.68
C GLY A 511 -1.80 3.71 20.01
N THR A 512 -2.33 4.36 21.04
CA THR A 512 -2.40 3.84 22.41
C THR A 512 -3.82 3.87 22.97
N ASP A 513 -4.08 3.11 24.03
CA ASP A 513 -5.38 3.15 24.75
C ASP A 513 -5.72 4.57 25.25
N SER A 514 -4.71 5.38 25.60
CA SER A 514 -4.89 6.77 26.01
C SER A 514 -5.52 7.63 24.91
N ASP A 515 -5.23 7.33 23.64
CA ASP A 515 -5.80 8.06 22.51
C ASP A 515 -7.30 7.81 22.37
N LEU A 516 -7.74 6.58 22.63
CA LEU A 516 -9.15 6.21 22.66
C LEU A 516 -9.85 6.87 23.84
N GLU A 517 -9.25 6.85 25.04
CA GLU A 517 -9.80 7.51 26.23
C GLU A 517 -9.99 9.03 26.00
N GLU A 518 -9.06 9.70 25.31
CA GLU A 518 -9.19 11.11 24.94
C GLU A 518 -10.36 11.37 23.98
N LEU A 519 -10.53 10.52 22.97
CA LEU A 519 -11.64 10.61 22.02
C LEU A 519 -13.00 10.37 22.72
N GLU A 520 -13.07 9.38 23.61
CA GLU A 520 -14.27 9.11 24.42
C GLU A 520 -14.59 10.28 25.36
N ALA A 521 -13.57 10.89 25.98
CA ALA A 521 -13.73 12.08 26.81
C ALA A 521 -14.26 13.28 26.02
N LEU A 522 -13.85 13.43 24.75
CA LEU A 522 -14.38 14.47 23.86
C LEU A 522 -15.87 14.24 23.56
N GLY A 523 -16.27 13.01 23.25
CA GLY A 523 -17.68 12.66 23.11
C GLY A 523 -18.49 12.94 24.37
N GLU A 524 -17.94 12.59 25.53
CA GLU A 524 -18.56 12.87 26.82
C GLU A 524 -18.70 14.37 27.10
N PHE A 525 -17.71 15.17 26.72
CA PHE A 525 -17.77 16.62 26.78
C PHE A 525 -18.95 17.16 25.96
N CYS A 526 -19.14 16.68 24.72
CA CYS A 526 -20.26 17.05 23.86
C CYS A 526 -21.63 16.68 24.45
N ARG A 527 -21.72 15.57 25.20
CA ARG A 527 -22.97 15.18 25.89
C ARG A 527 -23.30 16.07 27.08
N LYS A 528 -22.28 16.46 27.85
CA LYS A 528 -22.43 17.19 29.12
C LYS A 528 -22.51 18.70 28.98
N ASN A 529 -22.08 19.25 27.85
CA ASN A 529 -21.98 20.69 27.64
C ASN A 529 -22.88 21.17 26.50
N ASP A 530 -23.28 22.44 26.56
CA ASP A 530 -24.09 23.07 25.53
C ASP A 530 -23.21 23.58 24.37
N MET A 531 -23.36 22.96 23.19
CA MET A 531 -22.61 23.33 21.98
C MET A 531 -23.12 24.61 21.30
N THR A 532 -24.19 25.23 21.81
CA THR A 532 -24.57 26.59 21.39
C THR A 532 -23.67 27.66 22.01
N SER A 533 -22.91 27.33 23.06
CA SER A 533 -21.85 28.18 23.61
C SER A 533 -20.64 28.22 22.67
N ALA A 534 -20.22 29.43 22.27
CA ALA A 534 -19.07 29.64 21.39
C ALA A 534 -17.79 28.97 21.93
N ALA A 535 -17.49 29.12 23.22
CA ALA A 535 -16.28 28.54 23.83
C ALA A 535 -16.28 27.01 23.79
N ASN A 536 -17.44 26.37 24.00
CA ASN A 536 -17.55 24.91 23.93
C ASN A 536 -17.44 24.42 22.48
N TYR A 537 -18.06 25.13 21.55
CA TYR A 537 -17.98 24.85 20.12
C TYR A 537 -16.55 24.97 19.59
N GLU A 538 -15.85 26.05 19.94
CA GLU A 538 -14.44 26.27 19.60
C GLU A 538 -13.53 25.19 20.20
N TYR A 539 -13.77 24.78 21.46
CA TYR A 539 -13.03 23.67 22.06
C TYR A 539 -13.16 22.37 21.25
N VAL A 540 -14.38 21.98 20.88
CA VAL A 540 -14.60 20.72 20.13
C VAL A 540 -14.04 20.81 18.71
N THR A 541 -14.27 21.92 18.01
CA THR A 541 -13.78 22.11 16.64
C THR A 541 -12.26 22.33 16.55
N SER A 542 -11.59 22.63 17.68
CA SER A 542 -10.13 22.57 17.77
C SER A 542 -9.57 21.14 17.80
N LYS A 543 -10.42 20.13 18.06
CA LYS A 543 -10.03 18.72 18.23
C LYS A 543 -10.52 17.80 17.12
N VAL A 544 -11.56 18.20 16.39
CA VAL A 544 -12.19 17.41 15.33
C VAL A 544 -12.27 18.27 14.08
N ASP A 545 -11.89 17.69 12.95
CA ASP A 545 -12.09 18.29 11.65
C ASP A 545 -13.58 18.25 11.29
N VAL A 546 -14.19 19.43 11.19
CA VAL A 546 -15.64 19.60 11.00
C VAL A 546 -16.11 19.11 9.64
N GLU A 547 -15.29 19.30 8.60
CA GLU A 547 -15.65 18.93 7.23
C GLU A 547 -15.74 17.40 7.10
N SER A 548 -14.69 16.67 7.51
CA SER A 548 -14.67 15.21 7.48
C SER A 548 -15.78 14.58 8.34
N LEU A 549 -16.09 15.17 9.49
CA LEU A 549 -17.22 14.76 10.33
C LEU A 549 -18.54 14.92 9.57
N ILE A 550 -18.78 16.08 8.95
CA ILE A 550 -20.01 16.33 8.19
C ILE A 550 -20.11 15.35 7.02
N ASP A 551 -19.03 15.15 6.26
CA ASP A 551 -19.01 14.25 5.09
C ASP A 551 -19.27 12.80 5.46
N CYS A 552 -18.66 12.30 6.53
CA CYS A 552 -18.92 10.95 7.04
C CYS A 552 -20.40 10.77 7.41
N TYR A 553 -21.00 11.78 8.06
CA TYR A 553 -22.42 11.73 8.43
C TYR A 553 -23.36 11.89 7.24
N CYS A 554 -23.03 12.75 6.28
CA CYS A 554 -23.77 12.86 5.03
C CYS A 554 -23.75 11.55 4.25
N ALA A 555 -22.59 10.89 4.13
CA ALA A 555 -22.45 9.60 3.47
C ALA A 555 -23.33 8.52 4.15
N GLY A 556 -23.12 8.28 5.45
CA GLY A 556 -23.83 7.21 6.17
C GLY A 556 -25.36 7.40 6.22
N LEU A 557 -25.83 8.63 6.47
CA LEU A 557 -27.25 8.95 6.53
C LEU A 557 -27.90 8.91 5.14
N TYR A 558 -27.21 9.37 4.09
CA TYR A 558 -27.74 9.31 2.73
C TYR A 558 -27.80 7.87 2.21
N LEU A 559 -26.75 7.07 2.42
CA LEU A 559 -26.68 5.69 1.92
C LEU A 559 -27.59 4.71 2.67
N GLY A 560 -28.03 5.07 3.87
CA GLY A 560 -28.90 4.24 4.69
C GLY A 560 -28.20 2.99 5.24
N THR A 561 -26.93 3.11 5.62
CA THR A 561 -26.10 1.99 6.09
C THR A 561 -26.71 1.30 7.33
N TRP A 562 -26.73 -0.03 7.35
CA TRP A 562 -27.53 -0.83 8.29
C TRP A 562 -27.10 -0.82 9.76
N ASP A 563 -25.81 -0.77 10.08
CA ASP A 563 -25.23 -0.84 11.44
C ASP A 563 -24.51 0.44 11.88
N TRP A 564 -24.44 1.44 11.01
CA TRP A 564 -23.96 2.80 11.26
C TRP A 564 -24.97 3.64 12.11
N PRO A 565 -24.59 4.66 12.93
CA PRO A 565 -23.29 5.37 13.02
C PRO A 565 -22.29 5.01 14.11
N ASN A 566 -22.65 4.22 15.13
CA ASN A 566 -21.71 3.86 16.20
C ASN A 566 -20.93 2.57 15.90
N HIS A 567 -21.14 2.00 14.71
CA HIS A 567 -20.33 0.96 14.10
C HIS A 567 -20.02 1.36 12.67
N ASN A 568 -19.06 0.66 12.08
CA ASN A 568 -18.46 0.92 10.77
C ASN A 568 -18.00 2.37 10.62
N TYR A 569 -17.22 2.82 11.61
CA TYR A 569 -16.58 4.13 11.58
C TYR A 569 -15.06 3.97 11.67
N LEU A 570 -14.36 4.86 10.99
CA LEU A 570 -12.92 5.04 11.08
C LEU A 570 -12.64 6.49 11.46
N MET A 571 -11.78 6.70 12.44
CA MET A 571 -11.23 8.01 12.80
C MET A 571 -9.71 7.94 12.89
N TRP A 572 -9.04 9.00 12.48
CA TRP A 572 -7.57 9.08 12.54
C TRP A 572 -7.08 10.49 12.85
N ARG A 573 -5.85 10.62 13.32
CA ARG A 573 -5.17 11.92 13.54
C ARG A 573 -3.65 11.79 13.49
N ASN A 574 -2.98 12.92 13.32
CA ASN A 574 -1.56 13.07 13.65
C ASN A 574 -1.39 13.24 15.17
N SER A 575 -0.50 12.49 15.81
CA SER A 575 -0.10 12.67 17.20
C SER A 575 1.22 13.44 17.36
N GLY A 576 1.96 13.63 16.26
CA GLY A 576 3.20 14.40 16.22
C GLY A 576 2.98 15.91 16.08
N GLU A 577 4.08 16.64 15.86
CA GLU A 577 4.03 18.07 15.56
C GLU A 577 3.36 18.33 14.20
N ALA A 578 2.73 19.52 14.08
CA ALA A 578 2.18 19.96 12.80
C ALA A 578 3.30 20.18 11.78
N ILE A 579 3.09 19.67 10.57
CA ILE A 579 4.02 19.74 9.46
C ILE A 579 3.65 20.95 8.60
N GLU A 580 4.61 21.85 8.39
CA GLU A 580 4.41 23.06 7.59
C GLU A 580 3.91 22.72 6.18
N GLY A 581 2.81 23.38 5.77
CA GLY A 581 2.18 23.15 4.47
C GLY A 581 1.27 21.94 4.36
N ASN A 582 1.22 21.06 5.38
CA ASN A 582 0.32 19.89 5.37
C ASN A 582 -0.94 20.15 6.23
N PRO A 583 -2.12 20.36 5.61
CA PRO A 583 -3.36 20.67 6.33
C PRO A 583 -3.91 19.49 7.15
N TYR A 584 -3.40 18.27 6.94
CA TYR A 584 -3.84 17.06 7.62
C TYR A 584 -3.04 16.75 8.90
N SER A 585 -1.97 17.50 9.15
CA SER A 585 -1.05 17.29 10.27
C SER A 585 -1.41 18.08 11.54
N ASP A 586 -2.53 18.82 11.55
CA ASP A 586 -2.92 19.76 12.63
C ASP A 586 -3.35 19.11 13.96
N GLY A 587 -3.26 17.78 14.07
CA GLY A 587 -3.60 17.02 15.26
C GLY A 587 -5.09 16.76 15.49
N LYS A 588 -5.98 17.23 14.60
CA LYS A 588 -7.42 16.96 14.71
C LYS A 588 -7.78 15.54 14.31
N TRP A 589 -8.80 15.00 14.98
CA TRP A 589 -9.50 13.80 14.56
C TRP A 589 -10.26 14.03 13.25
N ARG A 590 -9.99 13.18 12.26
CA ARG A 590 -10.63 13.15 10.94
C ARG A 590 -11.36 11.83 10.76
N PHE A 591 -12.41 11.84 9.96
CA PHE A 591 -13.21 10.65 9.64
C PHE A 591 -12.78 10.02 8.31
N GLY A 592 -13.04 8.72 8.16
CA GLY A 592 -12.97 8.01 6.89
C GLY A 592 -14.23 7.19 6.59
N SER A 593 -14.40 6.79 5.33
CA SER A 593 -15.35 5.76 4.94
C SER A 593 -14.83 4.39 5.37
N PHE A 594 -15.73 3.52 5.83
CA PHE A 594 -15.36 2.18 6.29
C PHE A 594 -16.60 1.27 6.31
N ASP A 595 -16.58 0.19 5.53
CA ASP A 595 -17.58 -0.90 5.53
C ASP A 595 -19.03 -0.41 5.29
N PHE A 596 -19.24 0.21 4.13
CA PHE A 596 -20.52 0.65 3.59
C PHE A 596 -21.17 -0.36 2.63
N ASP A 597 -20.82 -1.63 2.72
CA ASP A 597 -21.34 -2.70 1.85
C ASP A 597 -22.79 -3.08 2.19
N TYR A 598 -23.22 -2.89 3.45
CA TYR A 598 -24.60 -3.05 3.90
C TYR A 598 -25.42 -1.76 3.71
N SER A 599 -25.48 -1.27 2.47
CA SER A 599 -26.15 0.00 2.11
C SER A 599 -26.87 -0.06 0.74
N VAL A 600 -27.30 1.10 0.21
CA VAL A 600 -27.82 1.30 -1.16
C VAL A 600 -28.92 0.30 -1.54
N GLY A 601 -30.09 0.47 -0.93
CA GLY A 601 -31.30 -0.27 -1.33
C GLY A 601 -31.46 -1.66 -0.71
N LEU A 602 -30.58 -2.06 0.21
CA LEU A 602 -30.86 -3.18 1.10
C LEU A 602 -31.97 -2.81 2.08
N THR A 603 -33.01 -3.65 2.15
CA THR A 603 -34.19 -3.44 3.00
C THR A 603 -34.14 -4.41 4.18
N TYR A 604 -34.23 -3.87 5.40
CA TYR A 604 -34.27 -4.66 6.62
C TYR A 604 -35.58 -4.44 7.38
N GLN A 605 -35.99 -5.42 8.19
CA GLN A 605 -37.18 -5.24 9.03
C GLN A 605 -37.03 -4.05 9.99
N SER A 606 -35.81 -3.81 10.49
CA SER A 606 -35.47 -2.64 11.32
C SER A 606 -35.60 -1.31 10.57
N PHE A 607 -35.77 -1.34 9.24
CA PHE A 607 -36.04 -0.14 8.44
C PHE A 607 -37.52 0.24 8.46
N GLY A 608 -38.36 -0.44 9.25
CA GLY A 608 -39.80 -0.20 9.31
C GLY A 608 -40.58 -0.89 8.20
N GLY A 609 -39.93 -1.79 7.45
CA GLY A 609 -40.55 -2.52 6.34
C GLY A 609 -40.83 -1.68 5.10
N VAL A 610 -40.18 -0.52 4.97
CA VAL A 610 -40.20 0.30 3.76
C VAL A 610 -39.06 -0.09 2.82
N GLU A 611 -39.15 0.33 1.56
CA GLU A 611 -38.05 0.16 0.61
C GLU A 611 -36.81 0.94 1.05
N GLY A 612 -35.60 0.41 0.81
CA GLY A 612 -34.35 1.00 1.31
C GLY A 612 -34.14 2.49 0.96
N TYR A 613 -34.68 2.97 -0.16
CA TYR A 613 -34.58 4.40 -0.52
C TYR A 613 -35.47 5.32 0.31
N GLN A 614 -36.50 4.79 0.98
CA GLN A 614 -37.44 5.53 1.84
C GLN A 614 -37.03 5.52 3.32
N TYR A 615 -35.90 4.88 3.64
CA TYR A 615 -35.53 4.66 5.03
C TYR A 615 -35.08 5.94 5.74
N ASP A 616 -35.78 6.33 6.80
CA ASP A 616 -35.42 7.47 7.63
C ASP A 616 -34.21 7.15 8.53
N SER A 617 -33.02 7.46 8.01
CA SER A 617 -31.74 7.22 8.67
C SER A 617 -31.50 8.17 9.84
N PHE A 618 -32.17 9.32 9.88
CA PHE A 618 -32.08 10.27 10.99
C PHE A 618 -32.82 9.74 12.22
N ARG A 619 -34.02 9.19 12.05
CA ARG A 619 -34.76 8.53 13.15
C ARG A 619 -34.07 7.30 13.67
N LYS A 620 -33.39 6.54 12.81
CA LYS A 620 -32.54 5.44 13.26
C LYS A 620 -31.42 5.92 14.18
N MET A 621 -30.74 7.00 13.79
CA MET A 621 -29.63 7.59 14.55
C MET A 621 -30.03 8.03 15.96
N ASP A 622 -31.31 8.34 16.23
CA ASP A 622 -31.80 8.69 17.57
C ASP A 622 -31.44 7.63 18.64
N ASN A 623 -31.32 6.36 18.24
CA ASN A 623 -30.92 5.26 19.15
C ASN A 623 -29.41 5.26 19.48
N SER A 624 -28.62 6.05 18.76
CA SER A 624 -27.15 6.06 18.78
C SER A 624 -26.55 7.34 19.35
N LEU A 625 -27.35 8.38 19.64
CA LEU A 625 -26.89 9.73 20.02
C LEU A 625 -25.93 9.80 21.21
N LYS A 626 -25.90 8.76 22.05
CA LYS A 626 -25.06 8.73 23.27
C LYS A 626 -23.74 7.99 23.09
N GLY A 627 -23.59 7.20 22.02
CA GLY A 627 -22.39 6.41 21.77
C GLY A 627 -21.36 7.17 20.94
N MET A 628 -20.19 6.56 20.76
CA MET A 628 -19.12 7.10 19.93
C MET A 628 -19.20 6.55 18.50
N PRO A 629 -18.95 7.38 17.48
CA PRO A 629 -18.59 8.81 17.53
C PRO A 629 -19.81 9.77 17.53
N THR A 630 -21.04 9.25 17.50
CA THR A 630 -22.27 10.07 17.29
C THR A 630 -22.53 11.13 18.34
N SER A 631 -22.06 10.94 19.57
CA SER A 631 -22.18 11.96 20.61
C SER A 631 -21.53 13.30 20.24
N ILE A 632 -20.45 13.29 19.44
CA ILE A 632 -19.81 14.50 18.91
C ILE A 632 -20.73 15.18 17.89
N PHE A 633 -21.14 14.45 16.85
CA PHE A 633 -22.03 14.97 15.80
C PHE A 633 -23.35 15.51 16.38
N ALA A 634 -24.03 14.71 17.21
CA ALA A 634 -25.30 15.08 17.83
C ALA A 634 -25.16 16.28 18.77
N GLY A 635 -24.01 16.44 19.42
CA GLY A 635 -23.68 17.63 20.19
C GLY A 635 -23.59 18.86 19.28
N LEU A 636 -22.74 18.80 18.25
CA LEU A 636 -22.49 19.90 17.32
C LEU A 636 -23.72 20.30 16.51
N LEU A 637 -24.63 19.36 16.20
CA LEU A 637 -25.88 19.62 15.49
C LEU A 637 -26.83 20.59 16.22
N LYS A 638 -26.64 20.81 17.53
CA LYS A 638 -27.36 21.83 18.29
C LYS A 638 -26.89 23.25 17.97
N ASN A 639 -25.66 23.42 17.51
CA ASN A 639 -25.12 24.71 17.11
C ASN A 639 -25.74 25.16 15.78
N PRO A 640 -26.33 26.37 15.68
CA PRO A 640 -27.01 26.81 14.47
C PRO A 640 -26.13 26.86 13.21
N GLN A 641 -24.85 27.22 13.36
CA GLN A 641 -23.92 27.31 12.24
C GLN A 641 -23.56 25.93 11.70
N PHE A 642 -23.14 25.02 12.59
CA PHE A 642 -22.84 23.63 12.20
C PHE A 642 -24.06 22.95 11.58
N ARG A 643 -25.24 23.13 12.17
CA ARG A 643 -26.50 22.58 11.64
C ARG A 643 -26.78 23.04 10.22
N GLN A 644 -26.55 24.32 9.92
CA GLN A 644 -26.72 24.84 8.56
C GLN A 644 -25.66 24.26 7.61
N GLN A 645 -24.39 24.24 8.02
CA GLN A 645 -23.30 23.64 7.22
C GLN A 645 -23.58 22.17 6.89
N PHE A 646 -24.04 21.39 7.86
CA PHE A 646 -24.44 20.00 7.64
C PHE A 646 -25.60 19.89 6.64
N ALA A 647 -26.67 20.69 6.80
CA ALA A 647 -27.80 20.67 5.87
C ALA A 647 -27.35 20.98 4.44
N ASP A 648 -26.52 22.00 4.27
CA ASP A 648 -25.98 22.44 2.97
C ASP A 648 -25.11 21.34 2.33
N ARG A 649 -24.25 20.67 3.11
CA ARG A 649 -23.47 19.53 2.61
C ARG A 649 -24.35 18.33 2.29
N PHE A 650 -25.40 18.07 3.07
CA PHE A 650 -26.33 16.96 2.83
C PHE A 650 -27.07 17.09 1.49
N TYR A 651 -27.45 18.31 1.09
CA TYR A 651 -27.98 18.58 -0.26
C TYR A 651 -26.98 18.23 -1.36
N SER A 652 -25.70 18.53 -1.14
CA SER A 652 -24.61 18.22 -2.07
C SER A 652 -24.47 16.71 -2.26
N TYR A 653 -24.59 15.94 -1.18
CA TYR A 653 -24.62 14.49 -1.26
C TYR A 653 -25.80 13.96 -2.07
N ALA A 654 -26.98 14.53 -1.83
CA ALA A 654 -28.21 14.07 -2.45
C ALA A 654 -28.30 14.31 -3.94
N TYR A 655 -27.70 15.38 -4.44
CA TYR A 655 -27.89 15.81 -5.82
C TYR A 655 -26.61 15.96 -6.64
N SER A 656 -25.42 15.88 -6.04
CA SER A 656 -24.15 15.96 -6.76
C SER A 656 -23.25 14.74 -6.53
N VAL A 657 -22.99 14.37 -5.28
CA VAL A 657 -22.07 13.24 -4.98
C VAL A 657 -22.69 11.95 -5.49
N PHE A 658 -23.92 11.65 -5.07
CA PHE A 658 -24.67 10.47 -5.50
C PHE A 658 -25.72 10.81 -6.55
N GLU A 659 -25.35 11.66 -7.51
CA GLU A 659 -26.25 12.06 -8.59
C GLU A 659 -26.73 10.80 -9.38
N PRO A 660 -28.05 10.64 -9.62
CA PRO A 660 -28.59 9.40 -10.17
C PRO A 660 -27.98 8.95 -11.50
N SER A 661 -27.66 9.87 -12.41
CA SER A 661 -27.07 9.52 -13.71
C SER A 661 -25.62 9.07 -13.57
N LYS A 662 -24.81 9.72 -12.72
CA LYS A 662 -23.44 9.29 -12.36
C LYS A 662 -23.48 7.87 -11.78
N MET A 663 -24.30 7.64 -10.76
CA MET A 663 -24.36 6.32 -10.10
C MET A 663 -24.93 5.23 -11.01
N THR A 664 -25.84 5.57 -11.92
CA THR A 664 -26.32 4.62 -12.94
C THR A 664 -25.19 4.26 -13.90
N ALA A 665 -24.40 5.23 -14.37
CA ALA A 665 -23.26 4.95 -15.25
C ALA A 665 -22.20 4.06 -14.57
N GLU A 666 -21.89 4.31 -13.30
CA GLU A 666 -21.00 3.44 -12.51
C GLU A 666 -21.52 2.00 -12.47
N LEU A 667 -22.79 1.83 -12.12
CA LEU A 667 -23.42 0.51 -12.06
C LEU A 667 -23.47 -0.17 -13.43
N ASP A 668 -23.66 0.58 -14.52
CA ASP A 668 -23.59 0.04 -15.89
C ASP A 668 -22.18 -0.43 -16.23
N ASP A 669 -21.13 0.32 -15.86
CA ASP A 669 -19.73 -0.11 -16.06
C ASP A 669 -19.40 -1.38 -15.27
N GLU A 670 -19.76 -1.39 -13.98
CA GLU A 670 -19.57 -2.55 -13.09
C GLU A 670 -20.26 -3.80 -13.65
N GLU A 671 -21.52 -3.67 -14.08
CA GLU A 671 -22.28 -4.77 -14.65
C GLU A 671 -21.64 -5.30 -15.94
N ASN A 672 -21.30 -4.40 -16.87
CA ASN A 672 -20.79 -4.76 -18.18
C ASN A 672 -19.40 -5.39 -18.10
N ARG A 673 -18.55 -4.93 -17.18
CA ARG A 673 -17.17 -5.41 -17.05
C ARG A 673 -17.08 -6.68 -16.21
N TYR A 674 -17.87 -6.81 -15.14
CA TYR A 674 -17.59 -7.82 -14.11
C TYR A 674 -18.60 -8.95 -13.96
N MET A 675 -19.73 -8.93 -14.66
CA MET A 675 -20.77 -9.97 -14.56
C MET A 675 -20.23 -11.39 -14.77
N ASP A 676 -19.34 -11.58 -15.74
CA ASP A 676 -18.80 -12.90 -16.08
C ASP A 676 -17.86 -13.43 -14.98
N TYR A 677 -17.03 -12.57 -14.39
CA TYR A 677 -16.14 -12.92 -13.27
C TYR A 677 -16.91 -13.19 -11.99
N MET A 678 -17.94 -12.38 -11.69
CA MET A 678 -18.81 -12.60 -10.55
C MET A 678 -19.55 -13.92 -10.64
N THR A 679 -20.11 -14.25 -11.80
CA THR A 679 -20.87 -15.50 -11.99
C THR A 679 -19.97 -16.73 -11.96
N MET A 680 -18.75 -16.64 -12.47
CA MET A 680 -17.72 -17.69 -12.29
C MET A 680 -17.34 -17.87 -10.81
N THR A 681 -17.16 -16.77 -10.08
CA THR A 681 -16.88 -16.80 -8.63
C THR A 681 -18.03 -17.45 -7.86
N ALA A 682 -19.27 -17.10 -8.21
CA ALA A 682 -20.46 -17.70 -7.64
C ALA A 682 -20.55 -19.19 -7.97
N TRP A 683 -20.23 -19.61 -9.19
CA TRP A 683 -20.22 -21.02 -9.58
C TRP A 683 -19.29 -21.83 -8.69
N ARG A 684 -18.15 -21.25 -8.30
CA ARG A 684 -17.20 -21.91 -7.41
C ARG A 684 -17.66 -21.93 -5.94
N TRP A 685 -18.19 -20.83 -5.42
CA TRP A 685 -18.30 -20.63 -3.97
C TRP A 685 -19.71 -20.39 -3.42
N ASN A 686 -20.68 -19.98 -4.25
CA ASN A 686 -22.00 -19.57 -3.78
C ASN A 686 -22.82 -20.79 -3.34
N ASN A 687 -23.00 -20.94 -2.03
CA ASN A 687 -23.62 -22.12 -1.40
C ASN A 687 -22.89 -23.45 -1.67
N GLY A 688 -21.61 -23.38 -2.07
CA GLY A 688 -20.82 -24.57 -2.35
C GLY A 688 -21.28 -25.30 -3.60
N ARG A 689 -21.52 -26.62 -3.49
CA ARG A 689 -21.95 -27.47 -4.61
C ARG A 689 -23.28 -27.00 -5.22
N PRO A 690 -23.30 -26.55 -6.49
CA PRO A 690 -24.52 -26.15 -7.17
C PRO A 690 -25.49 -27.33 -7.42
N ASN A 691 -26.79 -27.04 -7.44
CA ASN A 691 -27.85 -28.03 -7.69
C ASN A 691 -28.31 -28.09 -9.16
N SER A 692 -27.76 -27.22 -10.02
CA SER A 692 -28.07 -27.10 -11.44
C SER A 692 -26.80 -27.25 -12.28
N ASP A 693 -26.95 -27.52 -13.57
CA ASP A 693 -25.82 -27.50 -14.50
C ASP A 693 -25.25 -26.08 -14.68
N TYR A 694 -24.02 -26.00 -15.17
CA TYR A 694 -23.25 -24.78 -15.33
C TYR A 694 -24.03 -23.66 -16.05
N ASN A 695 -24.63 -23.95 -17.21
CA ASN A 695 -25.30 -22.91 -18.01
C ASN A 695 -26.57 -22.40 -17.33
N THR A 696 -27.35 -23.31 -16.73
CA THR A 696 -28.53 -22.92 -15.96
C THR A 696 -28.15 -22.08 -14.74
N PHE A 697 -27.13 -22.47 -13.99
CA PHE A 697 -26.65 -21.72 -12.83
C PHE A 697 -26.17 -20.32 -13.22
N LEU A 698 -25.30 -20.20 -14.24
CA LEU A 698 -24.80 -18.91 -14.67
C LEU A 698 -25.93 -17.98 -15.14
N SER A 699 -26.89 -18.49 -15.91
CA SER A 699 -28.04 -17.69 -16.34
C SER A 699 -28.85 -17.17 -15.15
N GLN A 700 -29.08 -18.00 -14.13
CA GLN A 700 -29.79 -17.60 -12.92
C GLN A 700 -29.01 -16.56 -12.10
N GLN A 701 -27.69 -16.76 -11.94
CA GLN A 701 -26.84 -15.81 -11.23
C GLN A 701 -26.74 -14.48 -11.96
N ARG A 702 -26.64 -14.46 -13.30
CA ARG A 702 -26.69 -13.22 -14.10
C ARG A 702 -27.97 -12.44 -13.82
N SER A 703 -29.12 -13.11 -13.87
CA SER A 703 -30.40 -12.46 -13.54
C SER A 703 -30.46 -11.98 -12.10
N TYR A 704 -29.91 -12.75 -11.16
CA TYR A 704 -29.85 -12.35 -9.75
C TYR A 704 -29.02 -11.07 -9.55
N TYR A 705 -27.78 -11.04 -10.07
CA TYR A 705 -26.91 -9.87 -9.95
C TYR A 705 -27.46 -8.64 -10.66
N HIS A 706 -28.01 -8.81 -11.87
CA HIS A 706 -28.71 -7.73 -12.58
C HIS A 706 -29.82 -7.12 -11.71
N ASN A 707 -30.68 -7.98 -11.12
CA ASN A 707 -31.75 -7.50 -10.24
C ASN A 707 -31.24 -6.79 -8.99
N GLU A 708 -30.11 -7.22 -8.42
CA GLU A 708 -29.47 -6.55 -7.29
C GLU A 708 -28.92 -5.17 -7.68
N MET A 709 -28.33 -5.04 -8.88
CA MET A 709 -27.90 -3.76 -9.42
C MET A 709 -29.07 -2.83 -9.76
N GLU A 710 -30.18 -3.37 -10.28
CA GLU A 710 -31.41 -2.61 -10.52
C GLU A 710 -32.02 -2.04 -9.23
N LYS A 711 -31.88 -2.73 -8.09
CA LYS A 711 -32.25 -2.18 -6.77
C LYS A 711 -31.39 -0.97 -6.43
N MET A 712 -30.09 -1.01 -6.70
CA MET A 712 -29.19 0.13 -6.48
C MET A 712 -29.51 1.30 -7.42
N ARG A 713 -29.75 1.05 -8.71
CA ARG A 713 -30.21 2.09 -9.66
C ARG A 713 -31.49 2.74 -9.18
N THR A 714 -32.46 1.93 -8.75
CA THR A 714 -33.73 2.43 -8.20
C THR A 714 -33.51 3.23 -6.93
N PHE A 715 -32.58 2.80 -6.07
CA PHE A 715 -32.23 3.52 -4.86
C PHE A 715 -31.74 4.93 -5.20
N PHE A 716 -30.69 5.08 -6.01
CA PHE A 716 -30.15 6.40 -6.33
C PHE A 716 -31.16 7.31 -7.05
N LYS A 717 -31.99 6.75 -7.95
CA LYS A 717 -33.06 7.51 -8.63
C LYS A 717 -34.10 8.11 -7.68
N ARG A 718 -34.32 7.53 -6.50
CA ARG A 718 -35.39 7.92 -5.58
C ARG A 718 -34.91 8.49 -4.25
N ARG A 719 -33.70 8.12 -3.80
CA ARG A 719 -33.21 8.38 -2.44
C ARG A 719 -33.19 9.87 -2.10
N ALA A 720 -32.79 10.71 -3.04
CA ALA A 720 -32.63 12.14 -2.81
C ALA A 720 -33.90 12.82 -2.27
N GLU A 721 -35.08 12.49 -2.81
CA GLU A 721 -36.35 13.06 -2.36
C GLU A 721 -36.63 12.75 -0.89
N TYR A 722 -36.51 11.48 -0.52
CA TYR A 722 -36.81 11.00 0.84
C TYR A 722 -35.76 11.46 1.85
N ALA A 723 -34.47 11.26 1.54
CA ALA A 723 -33.39 11.60 2.46
C ALA A 723 -33.35 13.10 2.78
N VAL A 724 -33.63 13.96 1.79
CA VAL A 724 -33.72 15.41 2.00
C VAL A 724 -34.95 15.78 2.81
N GLU A 725 -36.12 15.19 2.54
CA GLU A 725 -37.32 15.42 3.34
C GLU A 725 -37.10 15.01 4.81
N ASP A 726 -36.50 13.85 5.04
CA ASP A 726 -36.18 13.35 6.39
C ASP A 726 -35.23 14.31 7.11
N MET A 727 -34.16 14.76 6.42
CA MET A 727 -33.22 15.75 6.95
C MET A 727 -33.93 17.07 7.32
N GLN A 728 -34.76 17.62 6.42
CA GLN A 728 -35.49 18.86 6.67
C GLN A 728 -36.41 18.73 7.89
N ASN A 729 -37.15 17.62 7.96
CA ASN A 729 -38.06 17.33 9.07
C ASN A 729 -37.29 17.17 10.39
N TYR A 730 -36.15 16.49 10.37
CA TYR A 730 -35.31 16.27 11.55
C TYR A 730 -34.69 17.56 12.09
N LEU A 731 -34.21 18.43 11.20
CA LEU A 731 -33.57 19.70 11.58
C LEU A 731 -34.57 20.85 11.81
N GLY A 732 -35.85 20.66 11.48
CA GLY A 732 -36.89 21.68 11.57
C GLY A 732 -36.76 22.78 10.50
N LEU A 733 -36.25 22.45 9.32
CA LEU A 733 -36.10 23.37 8.19
C LEU A 733 -37.43 23.50 7.42
N SER A 734 -37.74 24.69 6.93
CA SER A 734 -39.02 24.94 6.23
C SER A 734 -39.03 24.36 4.81
N LYS A 735 -40.14 23.74 4.39
CA LYS A 735 -40.35 23.27 3.00
C LYS A 735 -40.47 24.39 1.95
N ASN A 736 -40.58 25.65 2.39
CA ASN A 736 -40.73 26.82 1.50
C ASN A 736 -39.40 27.39 1.01
N THR A 737 -38.28 26.76 1.33
CA THR A 737 -36.98 27.10 0.79
C THR A 737 -36.55 26.04 -0.22
N ALA A 738 -36.02 26.48 -1.36
CA ALA A 738 -35.40 25.61 -2.33
C ALA A 738 -33.88 25.86 -2.35
N THR A 739 -33.15 24.78 -2.49
CA THR A 739 -31.70 24.80 -2.42
C THR A 739 -31.11 24.93 -3.80
N VAL A 740 -30.07 25.76 -3.94
CA VAL A 740 -29.22 25.81 -5.13
C VAL A 740 -27.85 25.26 -4.74
N THR A 741 -27.44 24.16 -5.36
CA THR A 741 -26.14 23.52 -5.17
C THR A 741 -25.33 23.68 -6.46
N VAL A 742 -24.06 24.05 -6.32
CA VAL A 742 -23.10 24.15 -7.41
C VAL A 742 -21.87 23.32 -7.05
N THR A 743 -21.49 22.40 -7.91
CA THR A 743 -20.27 21.59 -7.75
C THR A 743 -19.22 22.03 -8.76
N ALA A 744 -17.99 22.24 -8.31
CA ALA A 744 -16.85 22.57 -9.15
C ALA A 744 -16.19 21.31 -9.72
N GLN A 745 -15.85 21.32 -11.00
CA GLN A 745 -14.83 20.44 -11.57
C GLN A 745 -13.62 21.31 -11.88
N GLY A 746 -12.45 21.01 -11.31
CA GLY A 746 -11.29 21.90 -11.35
C GLY A 746 -11.36 23.05 -10.32
N MET A 747 -10.44 24.01 -10.39
CA MET A 747 -10.26 25.01 -9.34
C MET A 747 -10.84 26.38 -9.72
N GLY A 748 -11.64 26.93 -8.79
CA GLY A 748 -12.24 28.24 -8.91
C GLY A 748 -13.07 28.60 -7.67
N SER A 749 -13.83 29.68 -7.79
CA SER A 749 -14.80 30.18 -6.81
C SER A 749 -16.04 30.68 -7.53
N LEU A 750 -17.03 31.15 -6.77
CA LEU A 750 -18.29 31.69 -7.26
C LEU A 750 -18.51 33.13 -6.77
N SER A 751 -19.44 33.81 -7.43
CA SER A 751 -20.19 34.92 -6.85
C SER A 751 -21.67 34.61 -6.99
N VAL A 752 -22.40 34.59 -5.87
CA VAL A 752 -23.85 34.34 -5.84
C VAL A 752 -24.57 35.61 -5.42
N ASN A 753 -25.50 36.08 -6.26
CA ASN A 753 -26.22 37.35 -6.08
C ASN A 753 -25.28 38.52 -5.75
N SER A 754 -24.14 38.57 -6.44
CA SER A 754 -23.07 39.58 -6.27
C SER A 754 -22.27 39.50 -4.97
N ALA A 755 -22.44 38.46 -4.16
CA ALA A 755 -21.58 38.17 -3.02
C ALA A 755 -20.60 37.04 -3.36
N ASP A 756 -19.34 37.19 -2.96
CA ASP A 756 -18.34 36.14 -3.14
C ASP A 756 -18.72 34.89 -2.36
N ALA A 757 -18.53 33.74 -3.00
CA ALA A 757 -18.86 32.43 -2.48
C ALA A 757 -17.73 31.47 -2.82
N ALA A 758 -17.22 30.77 -1.81
CA ALA A 758 -16.21 29.73 -2.00
C ALA A 758 -16.87 28.36 -2.04
N PHE A 759 -16.30 27.46 -2.83
CA PHE A 759 -16.58 26.05 -2.69
C PHE A 759 -15.93 25.54 -1.40
N SER A 760 -16.64 24.71 -0.63
CA SER A 760 -16.05 23.88 0.42
C SER A 760 -16.08 22.44 -0.05
N GLY A 761 -14.91 21.80 -0.16
CA GLY A 761 -14.80 20.44 -0.74
C GLY A 761 -15.34 20.35 -2.18
N GLY A 762 -15.09 21.38 -3.00
CA GLY A 762 -15.58 21.42 -4.38
C GLY A 762 -17.08 21.71 -4.52
N VAL A 763 -17.84 21.92 -3.44
CA VAL A 763 -19.28 22.21 -3.52
C VAL A 763 -19.66 23.51 -2.80
N TRP A 764 -20.58 24.26 -3.40
CA TRP A 764 -21.25 25.40 -2.80
C TRP A 764 -22.75 25.13 -2.77
N THR A 765 -23.40 25.45 -1.66
CA THR A 765 -24.86 25.30 -1.52
C THR A 765 -25.45 26.55 -0.89
N GLY A 766 -26.62 26.99 -1.36
CA GLY A 766 -27.37 28.08 -0.79
C GLY A 766 -28.87 27.77 -0.71
N SER A 767 -29.48 28.11 0.43
CA SER A 767 -30.92 28.01 0.62
C SER A 767 -31.60 29.33 0.30
N PHE A 768 -32.65 29.28 -0.54
CA PHE A 768 -33.38 30.46 -1.00
C PHE A 768 -34.87 30.24 -0.82
N ASP A 769 -35.64 31.31 -0.59
CA ASP A 769 -37.10 31.21 -0.62
C ASP A 769 -37.57 30.65 -1.96
N SER A 770 -38.52 29.71 -1.92
CA SER A 770 -39.04 29.04 -3.10
C SER A 770 -39.55 30.06 -4.12
N GLY A 771 -39.08 29.94 -5.37
CA GLY A 771 -39.39 30.85 -6.47
C GLY A 771 -38.45 32.04 -6.61
N LYS A 772 -37.45 32.22 -5.73
CA LYS A 772 -36.42 33.25 -5.95
C LYS A 772 -35.53 32.91 -7.14
N THR A 773 -35.23 33.94 -7.93
CA THR A 773 -34.14 33.87 -8.92
C THR A 773 -32.81 34.10 -8.22
N VAL A 774 -31.83 33.24 -8.51
CA VAL A 774 -30.47 33.26 -8.01
C VAL A 774 -29.53 33.44 -9.19
N THR A 775 -28.69 34.47 -9.13
CA THR A 775 -27.65 34.74 -10.14
C THR A 775 -26.32 34.19 -9.65
N ILE A 776 -25.63 33.42 -10.48
CA ILE A 776 -24.38 32.73 -10.12
C ILE A 776 -23.33 33.04 -11.18
N THR A 777 -22.13 33.43 -10.76
CA THR A 777 -21.00 33.73 -11.62
C THR A 777 -19.79 32.89 -11.23
N ALA A 778 -19.21 32.17 -12.17
CA ALA A 778 -17.99 31.39 -12.00
C ALA A 778 -16.75 32.30 -12.03
N LYS A 779 -15.77 32.01 -11.17
CA LYS A 779 -14.49 32.72 -11.05
C LYS A 779 -13.35 31.69 -11.05
N PRO A 780 -12.70 31.42 -12.20
CA PRO A 780 -11.57 30.49 -12.25
C PRO A 780 -10.45 30.90 -11.29
N ALA A 781 -9.75 29.91 -10.72
CA ALA A 781 -8.53 30.15 -9.96
C ALA A 781 -7.34 30.46 -10.89
N ASP A 782 -6.24 30.96 -10.34
CA ASP A 782 -5.01 31.19 -11.10
C ASP A 782 -4.55 29.88 -11.77
N GLY A 783 -4.29 29.93 -13.08
CA GLY A 783 -3.95 28.75 -13.88
C GLY A 783 -5.15 27.88 -14.29
N TYR A 784 -6.38 28.38 -14.18
CA TYR A 784 -7.59 27.71 -14.68
C TYR A 784 -8.44 28.64 -15.57
N THR A 785 -9.22 28.07 -16.48
CA THR A 785 -10.23 28.78 -17.30
C THR A 785 -11.61 28.18 -17.09
N PHE A 786 -12.65 29.00 -17.16
CA PHE A 786 -14.04 28.52 -17.09
C PHE A 786 -14.42 27.79 -18.38
N ALA A 787 -14.90 26.57 -18.27
CA ALA A 787 -15.23 25.69 -19.38
C ALA A 787 -16.74 25.57 -19.64
N GLY A 788 -17.59 25.76 -18.63
CA GLY A 788 -19.04 25.72 -18.81
C GLY A 788 -19.83 25.33 -17.56
N TRP A 789 -21.14 25.55 -17.63
CA TRP A 789 -22.13 25.05 -16.68
C TRP A 789 -22.83 23.81 -17.25
N SER A 790 -23.16 22.86 -16.38
CA SER A 790 -24.08 21.76 -16.69
C SER A 790 -25.00 21.45 -15.50
N GLY A 791 -25.88 20.45 -15.63
CA GLY A 791 -26.92 20.13 -14.65
C GLY A 791 -28.25 20.81 -14.96
N ALA A 792 -28.82 21.54 -14.01
CA ALA A 792 -30.11 22.21 -14.15
C ALA A 792 -30.12 23.30 -15.24
N VAL A 793 -28.95 23.87 -15.54
CA VAL A 793 -28.73 24.79 -16.66
C VAL A 793 -27.42 24.38 -17.34
N SER A 794 -27.45 24.34 -18.67
CA SER A 794 -26.24 24.21 -19.49
C SER A 794 -25.94 25.55 -20.16
N SER A 795 -24.71 26.05 -19.98
CA SER A 795 -24.32 27.35 -20.52
C SER A 795 -22.80 27.53 -20.55
N ASP A 796 -22.28 28.13 -21.61
CA ASP A 796 -20.87 28.53 -21.71
C ASP A 796 -20.64 29.95 -21.14
N SER A 797 -21.70 30.61 -20.67
CA SER A 797 -21.60 31.91 -20.01
C SER A 797 -21.13 31.72 -18.57
N ALA A 798 -20.05 32.39 -18.17
CA ALA A 798 -19.58 32.37 -16.78
C ALA A 798 -20.66 32.81 -15.77
N THR A 799 -21.68 33.57 -16.19
CA THR A 799 -22.84 33.94 -15.36
C THR A 799 -24.13 33.30 -15.84
N ILE A 800 -24.88 32.70 -14.92
CA ILE A 800 -26.19 32.09 -15.14
C ILE A 800 -27.21 32.58 -14.11
N THR A 801 -28.48 32.34 -14.39
CA THR A 801 -29.57 32.51 -13.42
C THR A 801 -30.38 31.23 -13.30
N VAL A 802 -30.81 30.92 -12.07
CA VAL A 802 -31.68 29.78 -11.77
C VAL A 802 -32.82 30.21 -10.88
N THR A 803 -33.98 29.57 -11.01
CA THR A 803 -35.08 29.76 -10.07
C THR A 803 -35.00 28.67 -9.01
N ALA A 804 -34.83 29.06 -7.76
CA ALA A 804 -34.89 28.18 -6.60
C ALA A 804 -36.36 27.87 -6.27
N ASP A 805 -37.12 27.25 -7.16
CA ASP A 805 -38.50 26.79 -6.91
C ASP A 805 -38.56 25.33 -6.44
N LYS A 806 -37.51 24.58 -6.75
CA LYS A 806 -37.18 23.22 -6.31
C LYS A 806 -35.66 23.16 -6.03
N ALA A 807 -35.15 22.01 -5.60
CA ALA A 807 -33.71 21.81 -5.55
C ALA A 807 -33.12 21.98 -6.96
N VAL A 808 -32.18 22.91 -7.11
CA VAL A 808 -31.44 23.20 -8.34
C VAL A 808 -30.01 22.75 -8.15
N THR A 809 -29.50 21.92 -9.05
CA THR A 809 -28.11 21.46 -9.00
C THR A 809 -27.39 21.82 -10.29
N LEU A 810 -26.19 22.37 -10.15
CA LEU A 810 -25.35 22.83 -11.24
C LEU A 810 -23.95 22.25 -11.08
N VAL A 811 -23.29 21.98 -12.19
CA VAL A 811 -21.85 21.71 -12.24
C VAL A 811 -21.18 22.89 -12.94
N CYS A 812 -20.09 23.37 -12.37
CA CYS A 812 -19.27 24.47 -12.85
C CYS A 812 -17.88 23.93 -13.19
N THR A 813 -17.54 23.82 -14.47
CA THR A 813 -16.28 23.23 -14.91
C THR A 813 -15.22 24.31 -15.13
N PHE A 814 -14.04 24.10 -14.57
CA PHE A 814 -12.82 24.86 -14.73
C PHE A 814 -11.73 23.92 -15.28
N ASN A 815 -11.14 24.26 -16.41
CA ASN A 815 -10.04 23.49 -16.97
C ASN A 815 -8.71 24.11 -16.56
N LYS A 816 -7.74 23.28 -16.17
CA LYS A 816 -6.38 23.74 -15.92
C LYS A 816 -5.82 24.32 -17.22
N THR A 817 -5.23 25.50 -17.14
CA THR A 817 -4.59 26.15 -18.29
C THR A 817 -3.24 25.50 -18.53
N GLU A 818 -3.08 24.87 -19.69
CA GLU A 818 -1.81 24.31 -20.14
C GLU A 818 -1.07 25.33 -21.00
N TYR A 819 0.19 25.60 -20.64
CA TYR A 819 1.07 26.50 -21.38
C TYR A 819 2.22 25.70 -21.97
N GLY A 820 2.48 25.89 -23.27
CA GLY A 820 3.61 25.26 -23.95
C GLY A 820 4.94 25.91 -23.55
N ARG A 821 6.03 25.15 -23.57
CA ARG A 821 7.37 25.72 -23.37
C ARG A 821 7.62 26.83 -24.41
N GLY A 822 8.03 28.01 -23.94
CA GLY A 822 8.16 29.23 -24.74
C GLY A 822 6.98 30.20 -24.68
N ASP A 823 5.87 29.82 -24.05
CA ASP A 823 4.73 30.72 -23.75
C ASP A 823 5.02 31.47 -22.45
N VAL A 824 6.05 32.31 -22.50
CA VAL A 824 6.64 33.00 -21.35
C VAL A 824 5.69 34.06 -20.79
N ASN A 825 4.85 34.66 -21.64
CA ASN A 825 3.84 35.62 -21.19
C ASN A 825 2.51 34.95 -20.76
N MET A 826 2.40 33.63 -20.92
CA MET A 826 1.25 32.80 -20.54
C MET A 826 -0.06 33.26 -21.21
N ASP A 827 0.01 33.69 -22.46
CA ASP A 827 -1.15 34.10 -23.26
C ASP A 827 -1.81 32.94 -24.04
N GLY A 828 -1.23 31.73 -23.94
CA GLY A 828 -1.69 30.53 -24.62
C GLY A 828 -1.08 30.35 -26.01
N SER A 829 -0.16 31.23 -26.43
CA SER A 829 0.45 31.20 -27.77
C SER A 829 1.91 31.60 -27.75
N VAL A 830 2.82 30.70 -28.12
CA VAL A 830 4.24 31.02 -28.30
C VAL A 830 4.44 31.95 -29.50
N ASN A 831 4.65 33.24 -29.26
CA ASN A 831 4.74 34.27 -30.28
C ASN A 831 5.77 35.38 -29.92
N THR A 832 5.82 36.46 -30.71
CA THR A 832 6.75 37.56 -30.48
C THR A 832 6.53 38.29 -29.15
N ALA A 833 5.35 38.21 -28.55
CA ALA A 833 5.04 38.78 -27.25
C ALA A 833 5.82 38.10 -26.13
N ASP A 834 6.00 36.77 -26.19
CA ASP A 834 6.86 36.01 -25.26
C ASP A 834 8.32 36.45 -25.35
N LEU A 835 8.80 36.66 -26.58
CA LEU A 835 10.16 37.15 -26.80
C LEU A 835 10.36 38.55 -26.21
N VAL A 836 9.34 39.42 -26.32
CA VAL A 836 9.38 40.77 -25.74
C VAL A 836 9.34 40.70 -24.21
N PHE A 837 8.50 39.85 -23.64
CA PHE A 837 8.38 39.66 -22.20
C PHE A 837 9.67 39.09 -21.61
N MET A 838 10.28 38.11 -22.29
CA MET A 838 11.59 37.57 -21.95
C MET A 838 12.71 38.60 -22.04
N SER A 839 12.69 39.46 -23.06
CA SER A 839 13.63 40.58 -23.17
C SER A 839 13.48 41.59 -22.01
N GLN A 840 12.25 41.86 -21.56
CA GLN A 840 12.00 42.75 -20.43
C GLN A 840 12.51 42.16 -19.11
N TYR A 841 12.31 40.86 -18.89
CA TYR A 841 12.87 40.14 -17.75
C TYR A 841 14.40 40.16 -17.73
N LEU A 842 15.05 39.83 -18.85
CA LEU A 842 16.53 39.86 -18.96
C LEU A 842 17.12 41.27 -18.78
N LEU A 843 16.33 42.32 -19.04
CA LEU A 843 16.69 43.72 -18.80
C LEU A 843 16.38 44.19 -17.36
N GLY A 844 15.88 43.30 -16.50
CA GLY A 844 15.50 43.60 -15.11
C GLY A 844 14.30 44.54 -14.99
N ARG A 845 13.42 44.57 -16.01
CA ARG A 845 12.23 45.43 -16.06
C ARG A 845 10.96 44.70 -15.63
N GLU A 846 11.00 43.38 -15.62
CA GLU A 846 9.93 42.48 -15.19
C GLU A 846 10.56 41.35 -14.37
N GLU A 847 9.77 40.74 -13.48
CA GLU A 847 10.16 39.53 -12.76
C GLU A 847 9.30 38.36 -13.26
N PHE A 848 9.92 37.18 -13.36
CA PHE A 848 9.19 35.96 -13.67
C PHE A 848 8.66 35.31 -12.40
N THR A 849 7.43 34.81 -12.48
CA THR A 849 6.97 33.77 -11.56
C THR A 849 7.75 32.48 -11.79
N GLN A 850 7.75 31.57 -10.83
CA GLN A 850 8.39 30.25 -10.97
C GLN A 850 7.95 29.52 -12.25
N LYS A 851 6.65 29.60 -12.58
CA LYS A 851 6.12 28.97 -13.79
C LYS A 851 6.63 29.63 -15.07
N GLN A 852 6.73 30.96 -15.09
CA GLN A 852 7.30 31.68 -16.23
C GLN A 852 8.79 31.38 -16.39
N SER A 853 9.54 31.18 -15.30
CA SER A 853 10.93 30.73 -15.36
C SER A 853 11.06 29.33 -15.97
N GLU A 854 10.19 28.39 -15.60
CA GLU A 854 10.15 27.04 -16.20
C GLU A 854 9.77 27.07 -17.69
N LEU A 855 8.80 27.91 -18.07
CA LEU A 855 8.36 28.04 -19.46
C LEU A 855 9.40 28.79 -20.32
N ALA A 856 10.15 29.70 -19.70
CA ALA A 856 11.24 30.44 -20.31
C ALA A 856 12.52 29.63 -20.44
N ASP A 857 12.75 28.58 -19.63
CA ASP A 857 13.90 27.68 -19.76
C ASP A 857 13.72 26.76 -20.98
N MET A 858 14.05 27.33 -22.14
CA MET A 858 13.93 26.67 -23.43
C MET A 858 14.98 25.58 -23.63
N ASN A 859 16.07 25.61 -22.87
CA ASN A 859 17.23 24.74 -23.04
C ASN A 859 17.40 23.69 -21.91
N GLU A 860 16.58 23.76 -20.86
CA GLU A 860 16.54 22.89 -19.67
C GLU A 860 17.80 22.97 -18.77
N ASP A 861 18.49 24.11 -18.73
CA ASP A 861 19.64 24.30 -17.84
C ASP A 861 19.26 24.76 -16.42
N GLY A 862 17.96 24.94 -16.16
CA GLY A 862 17.42 25.37 -14.88
C GLY A 862 17.49 26.88 -14.66
N SER A 863 17.86 27.66 -15.68
CA SER A 863 17.88 29.11 -15.65
C SER A 863 17.16 29.70 -16.86
N ALA A 864 16.45 30.82 -16.67
CA ALA A 864 15.89 31.58 -17.78
C ALA A 864 16.88 32.69 -18.14
N ASP A 865 17.68 32.49 -19.19
CA ASP A 865 18.74 33.42 -19.54
C ASP A 865 18.78 33.81 -21.04
N ILE A 866 19.89 34.42 -21.46
CA ILE A 866 20.04 34.88 -22.84
C ILE A 866 20.06 33.72 -23.86
N PHE A 867 20.51 32.53 -23.47
CA PHE A 867 20.54 31.35 -24.32
C PHE A 867 19.12 30.84 -24.58
N ASP A 868 18.24 30.96 -23.60
CA ASP A 868 16.83 30.61 -23.78
C ASP A 868 16.08 31.60 -24.65
N MET A 869 16.36 32.90 -24.53
CA MET A 869 15.79 33.90 -25.44
C MET A 869 16.22 33.64 -26.90
N VAL A 870 17.44 33.14 -27.11
CA VAL A 870 17.91 32.70 -28.43
C VAL A 870 17.18 31.45 -28.90
N SER A 871 16.91 30.50 -28.01
CA SER A 871 16.16 29.28 -28.31
C SER A 871 14.69 29.58 -28.63
N LEU A 872 14.02 30.41 -27.83
CA LEU A 872 12.68 30.93 -28.08
C LEU A 872 12.60 31.63 -29.43
N ARG A 873 13.55 32.52 -29.74
CA ARG A 873 13.63 33.18 -31.05
C ARG A 873 13.78 32.19 -32.20
N LYS A 874 14.57 31.12 -32.05
CA LYS A 874 14.72 30.10 -33.09
C LYS A 874 13.43 29.33 -33.30
N GLU A 875 12.68 29.05 -32.24
CA GLU A 875 11.41 28.35 -32.33
C GLU A 875 10.35 29.17 -33.06
N LEU A 876 10.26 30.47 -32.75
CA LEU A 876 9.41 31.44 -33.45
C LEU A 876 9.74 31.64 -34.94
N LEU A 877 10.93 31.22 -35.38
CA LEU A 877 11.37 31.30 -36.78
C LEU A 877 11.10 29.99 -37.55
N LYS A 878 10.68 28.93 -36.87
CA LYS A 878 10.30 27.64 -37.47
C LYS A 878 8.79 27.50 -37.68
N SER A 879 7.99 28.17 -36.84
CA SER A 879 6.55 28.41 -37.01
C SER A 879 6.28 29.39 -38.14
#